data_AF-A0A969N867-F1
#
_entry.id   AF-A0A969N867-F1
#
_cell.length_a   1.000
_cell.length_b   1.000
_cell.length_c   1.000
_cell.angle_alpha   90.00
_cell.angle_beta   90.00
_cell.angle_gamma   90.00
#
_symmetry.space_group_name_H-M   'P 1'
#
loop_
_entity.id
_entity.type
_entity.pdbx_description
1 polymer ?
#
loop_
_entity_poly.entity_id
_entity_poly.type
_entity_poly.pdbx_seq_one_letter_code
_entity_poly.pdbx_strand_id
1 'polypeptide(L)'
;MATLNPQFSDINAHWAEACILALAQRGLVRGYSDGRFLPDGTITRAEFAVLMFNAFPNAPPVRPAAPFPDVPASYWAYRPVTWAYERGFFSGYPDGSFQPTQPIPRMQAVLVLVTALGLQPSANTEQTLKTYFDDQVQVPDWTRWAVATAVVSDRLIVNFPDVRLFRPTQNATRAGVCAMLCRALNIADAVPLQYATWNIGIYEIKNETRVPFERWKGCGRLMRDIQTLLTPFRLFPAGNWITGKYDWQTEQALTQFCNFYGLPTMTAGVFDANFAWTLTHADPVDYLVALAKDRQKVYAEYLKREASYDANKLAFLDRGYTSSAYAADLAQFPNRILQKPDGQAVASTGQTATQTGTNQTVTFKPFPRLGTLPEIDTTALNFLSADIPQACVCVGSFVNGDIWTRWFGKNALKPAQMWSTTKIIPLLHVVDRANTARPSVKVRDCLVTPRGSVNGNGFYNLAVDLVSYRSSIGSSNSVAAMFKQFFTPAELEGWLKQMTGNASLTFQGRYGEDPLLQSPSLVEQASRQVVLNSPSSDHFGDNLISTYDLTRIMALLSWHGHLPLNVRIPGADWNSLETVVRAMGTDTARYLDVAIETLGLGMAIESPVIISKLGFGRSESRNRTELVYMAFIQFVDKRPRKQSKPGILRTVCMSLLAVQAAGDANDEARQVDARMAAEVTEILRRVVTQELI
;
A
#
# COMPACT_ATOMS: atom_id res chain seq x y z
N MET A 1 -5.30 -17.64 -20.60
CA MET A 1 -6.76 -17.84 -20.80
C MET A 1 -7.28 -16.62 -21.54
N ALA A 2 -8.13 -16.81 -22.55
CA ALA A 2 -8.65 -15.71 -23.37
C ALA A 2 -9.48 -14.73 -22.51
N THR A 3 -9.14 -13.44 -22.59
CA THR A 3 -9.90 -12.34 -21.99
C THR A 3 -11.19 -12.14 -22.78
N LEU A 4 -12.25 -12.86 -22.41
CA LEU A 4 -13.61 -12.53 -22.84
C LEU A 4 -13.95 -11.15 -22.25
N ASN A 5 -14.02 -10.13 -23.09
CA ASN A 5 -14.62 -8.86 -22.73
C ASN A 5 -16.15 -9.08 -22.78
N PRO A 6 -16.86 -9.16 -21.64
CA PRO A 6 -18.28 -9.52 -21.66
C PRO A 6 -19.07 -8.31 -22.13
N GLN A 7 -19.32 -8.20 -23.45
CA GLN A 7 -20.31 -7.25 -23.98
C GLN A 7 -21.70 -7.86 -23.80
N PHE A 8 -22.47 -7.31 -22.86
CA PHE A 8 -23.90 -7.59 -22.75
C PHE A 8 -24.69 -6.65 -23.66
N SER A 9 -25.64 -7.17 -24.43
CA SER A 9 -26.32 -6.39 -25.48
C SER A 9 -27.33 -5.37 -24.94
N ASP A 10 -27.70 -5.44 -23.66
CA ASP A 10 -28.83 -4.73 -23.04
C ASP A 10 -28.43 -3.80 -21.88
N ILE A 11 -27.14 -3.43 -21.78
CA ILE A 11 -26.65 -2.54 -20.71
C ILE A 11 -26.10 -1.19 -21.22
N ASN A 12 -26.10 -0.96 -22.54
CA ASN A 12 -25.59 0.29 -23.11
C ASN A 12 -26.39 1.49 -22.58
N ALA A 13 -25.69 2.49 -22.04
CA ALA A 13 -26.25 3.68 -21.41
C ALA A 13 -27.12 3.40 -20.16
N HIS A 14 -27.06 2.18 -19.62
CA HIS A 14 -27.76 1.83 -18.40
C HIS A 14 -27.01 2.41 -17.18
N TRP A 15 -27.74 2.90 -16.17
CA TRP A 15 -27.12 3.58 -15.01
C TRP A 15 -26.11 2.72 -14.22
N ALA A 16 -26.28 1.39 -14.28
CA ALA A 16 -25.40 0.41 -13.64
C ALA A 16 -24.36 -0.23 -14.58
N GLU A 17 -24.23 0.25 -15.83
CA GLU A 17 -23.35 -0.35 -16.86
C GLU A 17 -21.92 -0.57 -16.35
N ALA A 18 -21.29 0.48 -15.83
CA ALA A 18 -19.91 0.43 -15.33
C ALA A 18 -19.74 -0.63 -14.24
N CYS A 19 -20.69 -0.74 -13.31
CA CYS A 19 -20.65 -1.74 -12.26
C CYS A 19 -20.85 -3.17 -12.78
N ILE A 20 -21.80 -3.37 -13.69
CA ILE A 20 -22.05 -4.69 -14.30
C ILE A 20 -20.80 -5.19 -15.01
N LEU A 21 -20.16 -4.33 -15.81
CA LEU A 21 -18.91 -4.66 -16.51
C LEU A 21 -17.77 -4.95 -15.53
N ALA A 22 -17.61 -4.14 -14.50
CA ALA A 22 -16.55 -4.31 -13.51
C ALA A 22 -16.68 -5.63 -12.73
N LEU A 23 -17.90 -6.04 -12.37
CA LEU A 23 -18.17 -7.32 -11.72
C LEU A 23 -17.98 -8.50 -12.70
N ALA A 24 -18.37 -8.33 -13.96
CA ALA A 24 -18.23 -9.37 -14.98
C ALA A 24 -16.76 -9.66 -15.31
N GLN A 25 -15.93 -8.61 -15.42
CA GLN A 25 -14.48 -8.73 -15.59
C GLN A 25 -13.80 -9.47 -14.43
N ARG A 26 -14.36 -9.37 -13.22
CA ARG A 26 -13.91 -10.10 -12.02
C ARG A 26 -14.48 -11.51 -11.92
N GLY A 27 -15.30 -11.93 -12.88
CA GLY A 27 -15.95 -13.24 -12.90
C GLY A 27 -17.06 -13.40 -11.85
N LEU A 28 -17.52 -12.31 -11.23
CA LEU A 28 -18.50 -12.33 -10.13
C LEU A 28 -19.94 -12.43 -10.63
N VAL A 29 -20.23 -11.78 -11.77
CA VAL A 29 -21.53 -11.84 -12.44
C VAL A 29 -21.36 -12.41 -13.85
N ARG A 30 -22.44 -13.00 -14.38
CA ARG A 30 -22.51 -13.50 -15.75
C ARG A 30 -23.86 -13.14 -16.37
N GLY A 31 -23.86 -12.96 -17.68
CA GLY A 31 -25.08 -12.83 -18.49
C GLY A 31 -25.69 -14.18 -18.83
N TYR A 32 -26.82 -14.14 -19.53
CA TYR A 32 -27.54 -15.30 -20.01
C TYR A 32 -26.94 -15.81 -21.32
N SER A 33 -27.32 -17.04 -21.72
CA SER A 33 -26.82 -17.67 -22.94
C SER A 33 -27.21 -16.92 -24.22
N ASP A 34 -28.20 -16.03 -24.15
CA ASP A 34 -28.66 -15.18 -25.24
C ASP A 34 -27.88 -13.85 -25.39
N GLY A 35 -26.84 -13.64 -24.58
CA GLY A 35 -25.99 -12.44 -24.63
C GLY A 35 -26.49 -11.25 -23.81
N ARG A 36 -27.64 -11.38 -23.13
CA ARG A 36 -28.20 -10.32 -22.28
C ARG A 36 -27.76 -10.45 -20.82
N PHE A 37 -27.79 -9.34 -20.08
CA PHE A 37 -27.60 -9.30 -18.63
C PHE A 37 -28.92 -9.20 -17.85
N LEU A 38 -29.96 -8.62 -18.43
CA LEU A 38 -31.24 -8.28 -17.81
C LEU A 38 -31.09 -7.35 -16.59
N PRO A 39 -30.54 -6.14 -16.74
CA PRO A 39 -30.24 -5.26 -15.61
C PRO A 39 -31.46 -4.91 -14.75
N ASP A 40 -32.62 -4.67 -15.37
CA ASP A 40 -33.87 -4.37 -14.67
C ASP A 40 -34.67 -5.61 -14.26
N GLY A 41 -34.20 -6.80 -14.64
CA GLY A 41 -34.79 -8.06 -14.20
C GLY A 41 -34.61 -8.27 -12.70
N THR A 42 -35.60 -8.85 -12.04
CA THR A 42 -35.47 -9.23 -10.62
C THR A 42 -34.47 -10.37 -10.45
N ILE A 43 -33.76 -10.40 -9.32
CA ILE A 43 -32.84 -11.48 -8.97
C ILE A 43 -33.47 -12.43 -7.96
N THR A 44 -33.33 -13.73 -8.20
CA THR A 44 -33.82 -14.77 -7.30
C THR A 44 -32.91 -14.95 -6.09
N ARG A 45 -33.45 -15.54 -5.01
CA ARG A 45 -32.66 -15.89 -3.81
C ARG A 45 -31.50 -16.83 -4.12
N ALA A 46 -31.67 -17.79 -5.03
CA ALA A 46 -30.60 -18.70 -5.45
C ALA A 46 -29.49 -17.98 -6.23
N GLU A 47 -29.86 -17.11 -7.18
CA GLU A 47 -28.87 -16.30 -7.91
C GLU A 47 -28.11 -15.36 -6.97
N PHE A 48 -28.81 -14.75 -6.01
CA PHE A 48 -28.15 -13.90 -5.04
C PHE A 48 -27.19 -14.68 -4.13
N ALA A 49 -27.53 -15.91 -3.71
CA ALA A 49 -26.61 -16.78 -2.99
C ALA A 49 -25.34 -17.10 -3.81
N VAL A 50 -25.47 -17.28 -5.13
CA VAL A 50 -24.32 -17.48 -6.04
C VAL A 50 -23.44 -16.23 -6.09
N LEU A 51 -24.04 -15.04 -6.12
CA LEU A 51 -23.26 -13.79 -6.05
C LEU A 51 -22.48 -13.69 -4.74
N MET A 52 -23.11 -13.99 -3.61
CA MET A 52 -22.43 -13.96 -2.31
C MET A 52 -21.32 -15.00 -2.21
N PHE A 53 -21.55 -16.20 -2.74
CA PHE A 53 -20.56 -17.28 -2.83
C PHE A 53 -19.31 -16.85 -3.60
N ASN A 54 -19.49 -16.16 -4.74
CA ASN A 54 -18.37 -15.68 -5.55
C ASN A 54 -17.68 -14.45 -4.95
N ALA A 55 -18.43 -13.54 -4.33
CA ALA A 55 -17.91 -12.26 -3.84
C ALA A 55 -17.19 -12.39 -2.49
N PHE A 56 -17.61 -13.32 -1.63
CA PHE A 56 -17.06 -13.46 -0.28
C PHE A 56 -16.54 -14.88 0.00
N PRO A 57 -15.69 -15.47 -0.87
CA PRO A 57 -15.33 -16.89 -0.80
C PRO A 57 -14.64 -17.30 0.51
N ASN A 58 -14.04 -16.34 1.22
CA ASN A 58 -13.30 -16.53 2.46
C ASN A 58 -14.12 -16.28 3.74
N ALA A 59 -15.44 -16.02 3.63
CA ALA A 59 -16.27 -15.81 4.81
C ALA A 59 -16.30 -17.08 5.70
N PRO A 60 -16.05 -16.95 7.02
CA PRO A 60 -16.01 -18.10 7.92
C PRO A 60 -17.41 -18.67 8.18
N PRO A 61 -17.56 -20.00 8.29
CA PRO A 61 -18.83 -20.61 8.68
C PRO A 61 -19.17 -20.25 10.14
N VAL A 62 -20.46 -19.96 10.39
CA VAL A 62 -21.00 -19.64 11.73
C VAL A 62 -21.98 -20.70 12.23
N ARG A 63 -22.36 -21.66 11.37
CA ARG A 63 -23.19 -22.81 11.71
C ARG A 63 -22.97 -23.97 10.73
N PRO A 64 -23.35 -25.21 11.11
CA PRO A 64 -23.34 -26.36 10.19
C PRO A 64 -24.29 -26.19 9.01
N ALA A 65 -24.06 -26.97 7.94
CA ALA A 65 -25.00 -27.08 6.82
C ALA A 65 -26.37 -27.60 7.27
N ALA A 66 -27.44 -27.09 6.65
CA ALA A 66 -28.78 -27.65 6.76
C ALA A 66 -29.30 -28.03 5.37
N PRO A 67 -29.98 -29.18 5.21
CA PRO A 67 -30.66 -29.50 3.97
C PRO A 67 -31.95 -28.67 3.85
N PHE A 68 -32.18 -28.07 2.69
CA PHE A 68 -33.47 -27.47 2.34
C PHE A 68 -34.25 -28.43 1.43
N PRO A 69 -35.51 -28.78 1.75
CA PRO A 69 -36.29 -29.73 0.94
C PRO A 69 -36.48 -29.31 -0.51
N ASP A 70 -36.51 -28.00 -0.77
CA ASP A 70 -36.68 -27.38 -2.08
C ASP A 70 -35.35 -27.04 -2.78
N VAL A 71 -34.21 -27.48 -2.22
CA VAL A 71 -32.87 -27.35 -2.83
C VAL A 71 -32.18 -28.72 -2.76
N PRO A 72 -32.56 -29.69 -3.62
CA PRO A 72 -31.90 -31.00 -3.66
C PRO A 72 -30.44 -30.88 -4.10
N ALA A 73 -29.62 -31.89 -3.81
CA ALA A 73 -28.19 -31.91 -4.19
C ALA A 73 -27.94 -31.76 -5.70
N SER A 74 -28.93 -32.10 -6.54
CA SER A 74 -28.92 -31.92 -7.99
C SER A 74 -29.24 -30.49 -8.45
N TYR A 75 -29.71 -29.62 -7.55
CA TYR A 75 -30.04 -28.24 -7.89
C TYR A 75 -28.76 -27.45 -8.21
N TRP A 76 -28.78 -26.67 -9.30
CA TRP A 76 -27.60 -25.96 -9.81
C TRP A 76 -26.95 -25.03 -8.78
N ALA A 77 -27.75 -24.46 -7.87
CA ALA A 77 -27.29 -23.57 -6.80
C ALA A 77 -27.16 -24.27 -5.44
N TYR A 78 -27.22 -25.60 -5.37
CA TYR A 78 -27.13 -26.36 -4.11
C TYR A 78 -25.90 -25.92 -3.28
N ARG A 79 -24.70 -25.98 -3.88
CA ARG A 79 -23.47 -25.60 -3.19
C ARG A 79 -23.46 -24.13 -2.73
N PRO A 80 -23.75 -23.13 -3.58
CA PRO A 80 -23.87 -21.75 -3.12
C PRO A 80 -24.90 -21.51 -2.02
N VAL A 81 -26.08 -22.16 -2.10
CA VAL A 81 -27.15 -22.02 -1.10
C VAL A 81 -26.71 -22.60 0.25
N THR A 82 -26.19 -23.82 0.26
CA THR A 82 -25.68 -24.46 1.49
C THR A 82 -24.54 -23.64 2.08
N TRP A 83 -23.60 -23.18 1.25
CA TRP A 83 -22.47 -22.35 1.70
C TRP A 83 -22.94 -21.02 2.32
N ALA A 84 -23.92 -20.35 1.71
CA ALA A 84 -24.45 -19.08 2.20
C ALA A 84 -25.24 -19.29 3.51
N TYR A 85 -25.92 -20.42 3.64
CA TYR A 85 -26.55 -20.81 4.90
C TYR A 85 -25.51 -20.98 6.01
N GLU A 86 -24.46 -21.78 5.81
CA GLU A 86 -23.40 -22.02 6.82
C GLU A 86 -22.77 -20.73 7.35
N ARG A 87 -22.69 -19.68 6.53
CA ARG A 87 -22.11 -18.37 6.88
C ARG A 87 -23.11 -17.38 7.47
N GLY A 88 -24.35 -17.80 7.70
CA GLY A 88 -25.39 -16.95 8.29
C GLY A 88 -25.96 -15.91 7.31
N PHE A 89 -25.63 -15.98 6.02
CA PHE A 89 -26.11 -15.00 5.03
C PHE A 89 -27.60 -15.18 4.75
N PHE A 90 -28.10 -16.43 4.82
CA PHE A 90 -29.52 -16.76 4.65
C PHE A 90 -29.96 -17.74 5.71
N SER A 91 -31.11 -17.55 6.37
CA SER A 91 -31.61 -18.48 7.41
C SER A 91 -32.66 -19.49 6.95
N GLY A 92 -33.16 -19.40 5.71
CA GLY A 92 -34.34 -20.13 5.27
C GLY A 92 -35.64 -19.53 5.83
N TYR A 93 -36.78 -20.14 5.49
CA TYR A 93 -38.10 -19.75 5.98
C TYR A 93 -38.56 -20.65 7.14
N PRO A 94 -39.55 -20.21 7.95
CA PRO A 94 -40.05 -20.98 9.09
C PRO A 94 -40.61 -22.36 8.75
N ASP A 95 -41.03 -22.57 7.50
CA ASP A 95 -41.51 -23.86 6.98
C ASP A 95 -40.37 -24.83 6.59
N GLY A 96 -39.11 -24.42 6.78
CA GLY A 96 -37.92 -25.19 6.45
C GLY A 96 -37.48 -25.07 4.99
N SER A 97 -38.13 -24.26 4.16
CA SER A 97 -37.78 -24.05 2.75
C SER A 97 -36.74 -22.93 2.56
N PHE A 98 -36.02 -22.94 1.44
CA PHE A 98 -35.15 -21.83 1.02
C PHE A 98 -35.85 -20.85 0.07
N GLN A 99 -36.79 -21.33 -0.73
CA GLN A 99 -37.49 -20.69 -1.85
C GLN A 99 -36.51 -20.15 -2.92
N PRO A 100 -35.76 -21.03 -3.61
CA PRO A 100 -34.65 -20.63 -4.47
C PRO A 100 -35.05 -19.79 -5.69
N THR A 101 -36.28 -19.98 -6.20
CA THR A 101 -36.80 -19.28 -7.38
C THR A 101 -37.53 -17.98 -7.05
N GLN A 102 -37.77 -17.71 -5.77
CA GLN A 102 -38.44 -16.48 -5.35
C GLN A 102 -37.50 -15.29 -5.55
N PRO A 103 -37.96 -14.19 -6.17
CA PRO A 103 -37.23 -12.93 -6.19
C PRO A 103 -36.92 -12.45 -4.77
N ILE A 104 -35.71 -11.94 -4.53
CA ILE A 104 -35.33 -11.46 -3.20
C ILE A 104 -35.82 -10.01 -2.99
N PRO A 105 -36.57 -9.71 -1.91
CA PRO A 105 -36.91 -8.33 -1.54
C PRO A 105 -35.65 -7.51 -1.24
N ARG A 106 -35.67 -6.23 -1.58
CA ARG A 106 -34.53 -5.33 -1.45
C ARG A 106 -34.01 -5.22 -0.02
N MET A 107 -34.90 -5.18 0.98
CA MET A 107 -34.48 -5.19 2.39
C MET A 107 -33.72 -6.46 2.80
N GLN A 108 -34.09 -7.62 2.23
CA GLN A 108 -33.40 -8.88 2.51
C GLN A 108 -32.01 -8.90 1.86
N ALA A 109 -31.88 -8.39 0.64
CA ALA A 109 -30.58 -8.28 -0.03
C ALA A 109 -29.60 -7.40 0.76
N VAL A 110 -30.09 -6.29 1.32
CA VAL A 110 -29.28 -5.40 2.19
C VAL A 110 -28.88 -6.09 3.48
N LEU A 111 -29.82 -6.78 4.14
CA LEU A 111 -29.52 -7.53 5.36
C LEU A 111 -28.39 -8.55 5.13
N VAL A 112 -28.50 -9.34 4.06
CA VAL A 112 -27.47 -10.32 3.67
C VAL A 112 -26.11 -9.67 3.46
N LEU A 113 -26.04 -8.54 2.74
CA LEU A 113 -24.79 -7.83 2.49
C LEU A 113 -24.16 -7.29 3.78
N VAL A 114 -24.96 -6.66 4.64
CA VAL A 114 -24.51 -6.14 5.95
C VAL A 114 -23.95 -7.26 6.81
N THR A 115 -24.62 -8.41 6.85
CA THR A 115 -24.14 -9.60 7.56
C THR A 115 -22.85 -10.13 6.95
N ALA A 116 -22.75 -10.21 5.62
CA ALA A 116 -21.55 -10.71 4.94
C ALA A 116 -20.32 -9.83 5.14
N LEU A 117 -20.51 -8.53 5.31
CA LEU A 117 -19.46 -7.56 5.63
C LEU A 117 -19.12 -7.50 7.13
N GLY A 118 -19.85 -8.22 7.99
CA GLY A 118 -19.62 -8.22 9.44
C GLY A 118 -19.90 -6.87 10.11
N LEU A 119 -20.77 -6.04 9.52
CA LEU A 119 -21.01 -4.68 9.98
C LEU A 119 -21.84 -4.65 11.25
N GLN A 120 -21.45 -3.74 12.15
CA GLN A 120 -22.11 -3.58 13.44
C GLN A 120 -23.36 -2.69 13.33
N PRO A 121 -24.40 -2.94 14.15
CA PRO A 121 -25.60 -2.11 14.18
C PRO A 121 -25.31 -0.63 14.39
N SER A 122 -26.01 0.24 13.65
CA SER A 122 -25.92 1.69 13.82
C SER A 122 -26.49 2.12 15.18
N ALA A 123 -25.75 2.97 15.91
CA ALA A 123 -26.16 3.50 17.21
C ALA A 123 -27.47 4.31 17.17
N ASN A 124 -27.87 4.85 16.00
CA ASN A 124 -29.02 5.73 15.83
C ASN A 124 -29.98 5.26 14.73
N THR A 125 -30.36 3.98 14.74
CA THR A 125 -31.15 3.32 13.67
C THR A 125 -32.38 4.14 13.22
N GLU A 126 -33.26 4.51 14.15
CA GLU A 126 -34.51 5.22 13.82
C GLU A 126 -34.28 6.60 13.20
N GLN A 127 -33.35 7.36 13.78
CA GLN A 127 -33.02 8.67 13.27
C GLN A 127 -32.38 8.57 11.88
N THR A 128 -31.52 7.58 11.66
CA THR A 128 -30.92 7.31 10.36
C THR A 128 -32.00 7.03 9.32
N LEU A 129 -32.91 6.10 9.56
CA LEU A 129 -33.95 5.77 8.57
C LEU A 129 -34.84 6.98 8.23
N LYS A 130 -35.29 7.75 9.24
CA LYS A 130 -36.04 9.02 9.02
C LYS A 130 -35.24 10.08 8.27
N THR A 131 -33.92 10.08 8.41
CA THR A 131 -33.04 11.04 7.72
C THR A 131 -32.92 10.71 6.24
N TYR A 132 -32.86 9.42 5.89
CA TYR A 132 -32.45 8.98 4.55
C TYR A 132 -33.61 8.51 3.68
N PHE A 133 -34.74 8.08 4.24
CA PHE A 133 -35.84 7.48 3.47
C PHE A 133 -37.21 8.05 3.82
N ASP A 134 -37.98 8.43 2.79
CA ASP A 134 -39.35 8.93 2.93
C ASP A 134 -40.34 7.79 3.18
N ASP A 135 -40.02 6.60 2.66
CA ASP A 135 -40.77 5.36 2.84
C ASP A 135 -40.25 4.51 4.01
N GLN A 136 -39.49 5.11 4.95
CA GLN A 136 -38.91 4.41 6.10
C GLN A 136 -39.94 3.66 6.95
N VAL A 137 -41.20 4.13 6.98
CA VAL A 137 -42.30 3.47 7.69
C VAL A 137 -42.62 2.08 7.16
N GLN A 138 -42.20 1.77 5.93
CA GLN A 138 -42.39 0.47 5.30
C GLN A 138 -41.27 -0.53 5.65
N VAL A 139 -40.21 -0.09 6.34
CA VAL A 139 -39.09 -0.96 6.74
C VAL A 139 -39.47 -1.71 8.03
N PRO A 140 -39.64 -3.05 8.00
CA PRO A 140 -40.03 -3.83 9.18
C PRO A 140 -38.94 -3.83 10.26
N ASP A 141 -39.34 -3.80 11.53
CA ASP A 141 -38.46 -3.66 12.71
C ASP A 141 -37.22 -4.57 12.68
N TRP A 142 -37.39 -5.84 12.31
CA TRP A 142 -36.30 -6.82 12.26
C TRP A 142 -35.21 -6.51 11.23
N THR A 143 -35.47 -5.65 10.22
CA THR A 143 -34.49 -5.21 9.21
C THR A 143 -33.97 -3.79 9.42
N ARG A 144 -34.62 -2.99 10.28
CA ARG A 144 -34.33 -1.55 10.41
C ARG A 144 -32.87 -1.28 10.72
N TRP A 145 -32.30 -2.04 11.65
CA TRP A 145 -30.90 -1.92 12.04
C TRP A 145 -29.95 -2.14 10.86
N ALA A 146 -30.22 -3.14 10.02
CA ALA A 146 -29.35 -3.49 8.90
C ALA A 146 -29.43 -2.43 7.80
N VAL A 147 -30.64 -1.96 7.49
CA VAL A 147 -30.84 -0.87 6.53
C VAL A 147 -30.15 0.40 7.01
N ALA A 148 -30.25 0.74 8.30
CA ALA A 148 -29.54 1.88 8.87
C ALA A 148 -28.01 1.70 8.85
N THR A 149 -27.49 0.52 9.21
CA THR A 149 -26.06 0.19 9.12
C THR A 149 -25.54 0.30 7.70
N ALA A 150 -26.27 -0.21 6.71
CA ALA A 150 -25.91 -0.13 5.30
C ALA A 150 -25.79 1.32 4.79
N VAL A 151 -26.56 2.24 5.37
CA VAL A 151 -26.45 3.67 5.05
C VAL A 151 -25.15 4.26 5.61
N VAL A 152 -24.78 3.94 6.85
CA VAL A 152 -23.70 4.66 7.57
C VAL A 152 -22.33 4.03 7.49
N SER A 153 -22.22 2.70 7.42
CA SER A 153 -20.94 2.00 7.63
C SER A 153 -20.11 1.84 6.35
N ASP A 154 -20.76 1.60 5.22
CA ASP A 154 -20.06 1.44 3.93
C ASP A 154 -20.78 2.12 2.79
N ARG A 155 -21.86 2.88 3.11
CA ARG A 155 -22.62 3.60 2.11
C ARG A 155 -23.01 2.63 0.98
N LEU A 156 -23.69 1.56 1.38
CA LEU A 156 -24.04 0.42 0.52
C LEU A 156 -25.29 0.69 -0.29
N ILE A 157 -26.20 1.52 0.23
CA ILE A 157 -27.50 1.74 -0.39
C ILE A 157 -27.35 2.57 -1.68
N VAL A 158 -27.74 1.96 -2.79
CA VAL A 158 -27.89 2.63 -4.08
C VAL A 158 -29.35 2.61 -4.49
N ASN A 159 -29.94 3.79 -4.67
CA ASN A 159 -31.36 3.96 -4.94
C ASN A 159 -31.54 4.66 -6.31
N PHE A 160 -32.17 3.95 -7.24
CA PHE A 160 -32.51 4.46 -8.57
C PHE A 160 -34.03 4.37 -8.81
N PRO A 161 -34.65 5.36 -9.48
CA PRO A 161 -34.08 6.68 -9.81
C PRO A 161 -34.11 7.64 -8.61
N ASP A 162 -35.03 7.42 -7.67
CA ASP A 162 -35.21 8.26 -6.49
C ASP A 162 -34.42 7.73 -5.29
N VAL A 163 -33.45 8.53 -4.86
CA VAL A 163 -32.53 8.31 -3.75
C VAL A 163 -33.19 8.31 -2.37
N ARG A 164 -34.37 8.93 -2.20
CA ARG A 164 -35.10 8.98 -0.92
C ARG A 164 -36.08 7.82 -0.73
N LEU A 165 -36.30 6.98 -1.74
CA LEU A 165 -37.18 5.82 -1.65
C LEU A 165 -36.35 4.53 -1.53
N PHE A 166 -36.34 3.92 -0.35
CA PHE A 166 -35.64 2.65 -0.13
C PHE A 166 -36.32 1.48 -0.84
N ARG A 167 -37.65 1.48 -0.92
CA ARG A 167 -38.51 0.44 -1.52
C ARG A 167 -38.29 -0.93 -0.86
N PRO A 168 -38.48 -1.06 0.47
CA PRO A 168 -38.05 -2.24 1.24
C PRO A 168 -38.67 -3.56 0.76
N THR A 169 -39.94 -3.51 0.37
CA THR A 169 -40.74 -4.68 -0.05
C THR A 169 -40.66 -4.98 -1.53
N GLN A 170 -40.07 -4.09 -2.35
CA GLN A 170 -39.90 -4.36 -3.77
C GLN A 170 -38.77 -5.37 -4.00
N ASN A 171 -38.93 -6.21 -5.01
CA ASN A 171 -37.91 -7.17 -5.41
C ASN A 171 -36.66 -6.44 -5.95
N ALA A 172 -35.49 -6.89 -5.53
CA ALA A 172 -34.24 -6.30 -5.98
C ALA A 172 -33.99 -6.63 -7.46
N THR A 173 -33.57 -5.64 -8.23
CA THR A 173 -33.12 -5.86 -9.62
C THR A 173 -31.66 -6.31 -9.65
N ARG A 174 -31.27 -6.98 -10.74
CA ARG A 174 -29.88 -7.41 -10.96
C ARG A 174 -28.93 -6.21 -10.96
N ALA A 175 -29.30 -5.11 -11.60
CA ALA A 175 -28.54 -3.85 -11.56
C ALA A 175 -28.44 -3.27 -10.15
N GLY A 176 -29.54 -3.23 -9.41
CA GLY A 176 -29.57 -2.73 -8.04
C GLY A 176 -28.62 -3.52 -7.12
N VAL A 177 -28.64 -4.85 -7.21
CA VAL A 177 -27.73 -5.71 -6.46
C VAL A 177 -26.28 -5.55 -6.90
N CYS A 178 -26.02 -5.46 -8.21
CA CYS A 178 -24.67 -5.21 -8.70
C CYS A 178 -24.12 -3.91 -8.12
N ALA A 179 -24.89 -2.83 -8.17
CA ALA A 179 -24.47 -1.54 -7.63
C ALA A 179 -24.13 -1.62 -6.14
N MET A 180 -24.98 -2.25 -5.33
CA MET A 180 -24.70 -2.47 -3.90
C MET A 180 -23.45 -3.34 -3.68
N LEU A 181 -23.22 -4.34 -4.53
CA LEU A 181 -22.04 -5.20 -4.47
C LEU A 181 -20.76 -4.46 -4.89
N CYS A 182 -20.80 -3.58 -5.90
CA CYS A 182 -19.69 -2.70 -6.24
C CYS A 182 -19.30 -1.80 -5.06
N ARG A 183 -20.29 -1.30 -4.30
CA ARG A 183 -20.04 -0.55 -3.06
C ARG A 183 -19.39 -1.43 -2.01
N ALA A 184 -19.94 -2.62 -1.76
CA ALA A 184 -19.42 -3.58 -0.78
C ALA A 184 -17.97 -4.03 -1.09
N LEU A 185 -17.61 -4.14 -2.37
CA LEU A 185 -16.28 -4.55 -2.82
C LEU A 185 -15.33 -3.37 -3.10
N ASN A 186 -15.74 -2.14 -2.77
CA ASN A 186 -14.99 -0.90 -3.01
C ASN A 186 -14.50 -0.74 -4.45
N ILE A 187 -15.36 -1.05 -5.42
CA ILE A 187 -15.10 -0.86 -6.85
C ILE A 187 -15.35 0.62 -7.18
N ALA A 188 -14.27 1.38 -7.37
CA ALA A 188 -14.31 2.82 -7.64
C ALA A 188 -15.07 3.17 -8.93
N ASP A 189 -15.72 4.34 -8.94
CA ASP A 189 -16.40 4.98 -10.08
C ASP A 189 -17.48 4.14 -10.80
N ALA A 190 -17.89 3.02 -10.20
CA ALA A 190 -18.83 2.08 -10.81
C ALA A 190 -20.31 2.42 -10.58
N VAL A 191 -20.61 3.23 -9.56
CA VAL A 191 -21.98 3.67 -9.23
C VAL A 191 -22.07 5.18 -9.40
N PRO A 192 -22.95 5.70 -10.27
CA PRO A 192 -23.15 7.13 -10.40
C PRO A 192 -23.53 7.75 -9.05
N LEU A 193 -22.77 8.75 -8.62
CA LEU A 193 -22.92 9.39 -7.31
C LEU A 193 -24.31 10.01 -7.09
N GLN A 194 -25.08 10.27 -8.14
CA GLN A 194 -26.46 10.76 -8.04
C GLN A 194 -27.47 9.73 -7.51
N TYR A 195 -27.11 8.44 -7.52
CA TYR A 195 -27.93 7.35 -6.98
C TYR A 195 -27.46 6.87 -5.61
N ALA A 196 -26.46 7.56 -5.03
CA ALA A 196 -25.94 7.33 -3.70
C ALA A 196 -26.75 8.11 -2.64
N THR A 197 -27.29 7.41 -1.64
CA THR A 197 -28.25 8.00 -0.68
C THR A 197 -27.66 9.03 0.30
N TRP A 198 -26.33 9.09 0.40
CA TRP A 198 -25.56 10.05 1.24
C TRP A 198 -25.11 11.32 0.50
N ASN A 199 -25.72 11.65 -0.65
CA ASN A 199 -25.32 12.83 -1.43
C ASN A 199 -26.49 13.76 -1.80
N ILE A 200 -27.70 13.50 -1.29
CA ILE A 200 -28.95 14.16 -1.75
C ILE A 200 -28.91 15.68 -1.58
N GLY A 201 -28.40 16.20 -0.46
CA GLY A 201 -28.34 17.65 -0.23
C GLY A 201 -27.32 18.40 -1.09
N ILE A 202 -26.31 17.71 -1.62
CA ILE A 202 -25.23 18.30 -2.44
C ILE A 202 -25.65 18.37 -3.91
N TYR A 203 -26.47 17.42 -4.38
CA TYR A 203 -27.05 17.45 -5.72
C TYR A 203 -28.14 18.52 -5.89
N GLU A 204 -28.93 18.81 -4.84
CA GLU A 204 -29.86 19.94 -4.86
C GLU A 204 -29.10 21.27 -5.08
N ILE A 205 -27.91 21.45 -4.48
CA ILE A 205 -27.04 22.64 -4.69
C ILE A 205 -26.48 22.71 -6.12
N LYS A 206 -26.24 21.57 -6.80
CA LYS A 206 -25.79 21.58 -8.20
C LYS A 206 -26.83 22.17 -9.16
N ASN A 207 -28.10 22.11 -8.81
CA ASN A 207 -29.22 22.56 -9.63
C ASN A 207 -29.81 23.92 -9.18
N GLU A 208 -29.57 24.36 -7.95
CA GLU A 208 -29.90 25.70 -7.47
C GLU A 208 -28.74 26.68 -7.73
N THR A 209 -29.02 27.88 -8.22
CA THR A 209 -27.98 28.91 -8.51
C THR A 209 -27.33 29.48 -7.24
N ARG A 210 -28.00 29.39 -6.07
CA ARG A 210 -27.46 29.87 -4.79
C ARG A 210 -28.25 29.33 -3.60
N VAL A 211 -27.62 28.58 -2.69
CA VAL A 211 -28.23 28.18 -1.41
C VAL A 211 -27.75 29.11 -0.29
N PRO A 212 -28.66 29.80 0.44
CA PRO A 212 -28.27 30.72 1.52
C PRO A 212 -27.54 30.01 2.67
N PHE A 213 -26.56 30.70 3.26
CA PHE A 213 -25.74 30.15 4.34
C PHE A 213 -26.54 29.55 5.52
N GLU A 214 -27.59 30.25 5.92
CA GLU A 214 -28.45 29.87 7.03
C GLU A 214 -29.21 28.56 6.77
N ARG A 215 -29.59 28.31 5.52
CA ARG A 215 -30.38 27.13 5.11
C ARG A 215 -29.56 25.85 5.20
N TRP A 216 -28.28 25.90 4.80
CA TRP A 216 -27.43 24.70 4.84
C TRP A 216 -26.82 24.46 6.23
N LYS A 217 -26.42 25.51 6.98
CA LYS A 217 -25.90 25.32 8.36
C LYS A 217 -26.96 24.74 9.30
N GLY A 218 -28.23 25.05 9.05
CA GLY A 218 -29.38 24.47 9.75
C GLY A 218 -29.74 23.05 9.28
N CYS A 219 -29.19 22.60 8.14
CA CYS A 219 -29.44 21.26 7.60
C CYS A 219 -28.37 20.27 8.08
N GLY A 220 -28.62 19.64 9.23
CA GLY A 220 -27.63 18.72 9.81
C GLY A 220 -27.36 17.45 9.00
N ARG A 221 -28.18 17.17 7.98
CA ARG A 221 -27.91 16.13 6.98
C ARG A 221 -26.83 16.57 5.99
N LEU A 222 -27.06 17.69 5.31
CA LEU A 222 -26.10 18.27 4.36
C LEU A 222 -24.75 18.52 5.04
N MET A 223 -24.77 18.94 6.30
CA MET A 223 -23.55 19.10 7.08
C MET A 223 -22.77 17.79 7.26
N ARG A 224 -23.44 16.68 7.59
CA ARG A 224 -22.78 15.36 7.68
C ARG A 224 -22.19 14.93 6.34
N ASP A 225 -22.93 15.16 5.25
CA ASP A 225 -22.46 14.82 3.91
C ASP A 225 -21.19 15.60 3.56
N ILE A 226 -21.16 16.91 3.84
CA ILE A 226 -19.98 17.77 3.68
C ILE A 226 -18.81 17.28 4.55
N GLN A 227 -19.02 17.11 5.86
CA GLN A 227 -18.00 16.64 6.80
C GLN A 227 -17.39 15.29 6.35
N THR A 228 -18.24 14.40 5.85
CA THR A 228 -17.78 13.09 5.37
C THR A 228 -17.00 13.20 4.05
N LEU A 229 -17.40 14.08 3.13
CA LEU A 229 -16.63 14.33 1.89
C LEU A 229 -15.29 14.99 2.16
N LEU A 230 -15.15 15.74 3.25
CA LEU A 230 -13.89 16.35 3.69
C LEU A 230 -12.97 15.37 4.46
N THR A 231 -13.48 14.19 4.85
CA THR A 231 -12.70 13.19 5.60
C THR A 231 -11.46 12.67 4.84
N PRO A 232 -11.54 12.30 3.54
CA PRO A 232 -10.37 11.89 2.76
C PRO A 232 -9.28 12.98 2.63
N PHE A 233 -9.64 14.25 2.78
CA PHE A 233 -8.73 15.40 2.79
C PHE A 233 -8.03 15.60 4.15
N ARG A 234 -8.27 14.70 5.13
CA ARG A 234 -7.79 14.76 6.52
C ARG A 234 -8.31 15.96 7.32
N LEU A 235 -9.41 16.56 6.87
CA LEU A 235 -10.04 17.67 7.58
C LEU A 235 -11.00 17.18 8.68
N PHE A 236 -11.37 15.89 8.66
CA PHE A 236 -12.12 15.17 9.71
C PHE A 236 -11.52 13.77 9.96
N PRO A 237 -10.32 13.68 10.55
CA PRO A 237 -9.60 12.40 10.67
C PRO A 237 -10.35 11.37 11.53
N ALA A 238 -10.31 10.10 11.11
CA ALA A 238 -10.95 8.95 11.74
C ALA A 238 -12.49 9.02 11.90
N GLY A 239 -13.17 9.90 11.15
CA GLY A 239 -14.62 10.10 11.27
C GLY A 239 -15.06 10.76 12.58
N ASN A 240 -14.09 11.18 13.40
CA ASN A 240 -14.35 11.99 14.58
C ASN A 240 -14.94 13.34 14.13
N TRP A 241 -15.85 13.87 14.93
CA TRP A 241 -16.49 15.17 14.70
C TRP A 241 -17.41 15.28 13.47
N ILE A 242 -17.84 14.15 12.89
CA ILE A 242 -18.99 14.12 11.97
C ILE A 242 -20.28 14.27 12.80
N THR A 243 -20.57 15.50 13.21
CA THR A 243 -21.66 15.85 14.13
C THR A 243 -22.95 16.22 13.41
N GLY A 244 -22.87 16.58 12.13
CA GLY A 244 -23.95 17.24 11.42
C GLY A 244 -24.26 18.64 11.93
N LYS A 245 -23.37 19.23 12.72
CA LYS A 245 -23.50 20.60 13.19
C LYS A 245 -22.43 21.46 12.52
N TYR A 246 -22.79 22.69 12.19
CA TYR A 246 -21.80 23.70 11.86
C TYR A 246 -21.14 24.17 13.16
N ASP A 247 -19.97 23.65 13.47
CA ASP A 247 -19.14 23.99 14.62
C ASP A 247 -17.81 24.60 14.18
N TRP A 248 -16.98 25.00 15.15
CA TRP A 248 -15.66 25.58 14.87
C TRP A 248 -14.76 24.63 14.05
N GLN A 249 -14.80 23.32 14.31
CA GLN A 249 -14.04 22.34 13.51
C GLN A 249 -14.49 22.36 12.05
N THR A 250 -15.80 22.42 11.83
CA THR A 250 -16.38 22.45 10.48
C THR A 250 -16.06 23.74 9.75
N GLU A 251 -16.11 24.87 10.44
CA GLU A 251 -15.69 26.17 9.92
C GLU A 251 -14.21 26.15 9.51
N GLN A 252 -13.32 25.60 10.33
CA GLN A 252 -11.89 25.46 10.02
C GLN A 252 -11.66 24.55 8.81
N ALA A 253 -12.30 23.39 8.77
CA ALA A 253 -12.19 22.43 7.68
C ALA A 253 -12.62 23.05 6.35
N LEU A 254 -13.78 23.70 6.32
CA LEU A 254 -14.30 24.35 5.13
C LEU A 254 -13.44 25.53 4.70
N THR A 255 -12.96 26.33 5.64
CA THR A 255 -12.05 27.45 5.33
C THR A 255 -10.77 26.93 4.67
N GLN A 256 -10.16 25.87 5.20
CA GLN A 256 -8.96 25.27 4.61
C GLN A 256 -9.21 24.71 3.21
N PHE A 257 -10.32 24.00 3.01
CA PHE A 257 -10.71 23.46 1.71
C PHE A 257 -10.98 24.57 0.69
N CYS A 258 -11.80 25.57 1.04
CA CYS A 258 -12.13 26.68 0.15
C CYS A 258 -10.89 27.49 -0.23
N ASN A 259 -10.03 27.83 0.74
CA ASN A 259 -8.80 28.58 0.48
C ASN A 259 -7.87 27.85 -0.48
N PHE A 260 -7.74 26.53 -0.33
CA PHE A 260 -6.89 25.73 -1.21
C PHE A 260 -7.39 25.73 -2.67
N TYR A 261 -8.71 25.57 -2.86
CA TYR A 261 -9.31 25.51 -4.19
C TYR A 261 -9.72 26.88 -4.75
N GLY A 262 -9.41 27.98 -4.06
CA GLY A 262 -9.78 29.34 -4.49
C GLY A 262 -11.29 29.56 -4.53
N LEU A 263 -12.06 28.83 -3.71
CA LEU A 263 -13.50 28.98 -3.61
C LEU A 263 -13.82 30.22 -2.74
N PRO A 264 -14.95 30.90 -2.99
CA PRO A 264 -15.39 32.01 -2.15
C PRO A 264 -15.40 31.58 -0.69
N THR A 265 -14.78 32.39 0.18
CA THR A 265 -14.67 32.07 1.59
C THR A 265 -16.06 31.99 2.24
N MET A 266 -16.16 31.17 3.29
CA MET A 266 -17.35 31.02 4.15
C MET A 266 -17.94 32.36 4.61
N THR A 267 -17.11 33.40 4.72
CA THR A 267 -17.47 34.78 5.07
C THR A 267 -18.45 35.45 4.09
N ALA A 268 -18.51 35.02 2.83
CA ALA A 268 -19.48 35.54 1.87
C ALA A 268 -20.87 34.88 1.98
N GLY A 269 -20.99 33.77 2.73
CA GLY A 269 -22.26 33.09 2.98
C GLY A 269 -22.88 32.41 1.75
N VAL A 270 -22.07 32.01 0.77
CA VAL A 270 -22.58 31.43 -0.49
C VAL A 270 -22.01 30.04 -0.71
N PHE A 271 -22.90 29.06 -0.75
CA PHE A 271 -22.64 27.72 -1.27
C PHE A 271 -23.31 27.61 -2.64
N ASP A 272 -22.49 27.60 -3.68
CA ASP A 272 -22.94 27.56 -5.07
C ASP A 272 -22.59 26.22 -5.74
N ALA A 273 -23.01 26.08 -6.99
CA ALA A 273 -22.73 24.91 -7.80
C ALA A 273 -21.21 24.65 -7.94
N ASN A 274 -20.36 25.67 -7.89
CA ASN A 274 -18.91 25.52 -8.00
C ASN A 274 -18.31 24.88 -6.73
N PHE A 275 -18.74 25.32 -5.54
CA PHE A 275 -18.36 24.66 -4.29
C PHE A 275 -18.80 23.19 -4.28
N ALA A 276 -20.08 22.93 -4.59
CA ALA A 276 -20.62 21.57 -4.59
C ALA A 276 -19.94 20.68 -5.63
N TRP A 277 -19.62 21.21 -6.81
CA TRP A 277 -18.84 20.51 -7.82
C TRP A 277 -17.43 20.20 -7.30
N THR A 278 -16.72 21.19 -6.76
CA THR A 278 -15.35 21.00 -6.28
C THR A 278 -15.29 19.99 -5.14
N LEU A 279 -16.17 20.09 -4.15
CA LEU A 279 -16.24 19.14 -3.02
C LEU A 279 -16.50 17.69 -3.47
N THR A 280 -17.20 17.49 -4.58
CA THR A 280 -17.53 16.15 -5.08
C THR A 280 -16.56 15.58 -6.12
N HIS A 281 -15.66 16.39 -6.69
CA HIS A 281 -14.74 15.98 -7.76
C HIS A 281 -13.26 16.21 -7.44
N ALA A 282 -12.94 17.03 -6.44
CA ALA A 282 -11.57 17.26 -6.01
C ALA A 282 -10.88 15.95 -5.61
N ASP A 283 -9.62 15.79 -6.01
CA ASP A 283 -8.80 14.65 -5.61
C ASP A 283 -8.14 14.91 -4.25
N PRO A 284 -8.47 14.13 -3.20
CA PRO A 284 -7.81 14.26 -1.90
C PRO A 284 -6.30 14.02 -1.97
N VAL A 285 -5.83 13.19 -2.90
CA VAL A 285 -4.40 12.91 -3.04
C VAL A 285 -3.66 14.13 -3.58
N ASP A 286 -4.22 14.84 -4.57
CA ASP A 286 -3.62 16.06 -5.09
C ASP A 286 -3.59 17.18 -4.03
N TYR A 287 -4.64 17.27 -3.20
CA TYR A 287 -4.67 18.16 -2.04
C TYR A 287 -3.54 17.86 -1.05
N LEU A 288 -3.42 16.61 -0.60
CA LEU A 288 -2.44 16.20 0.40
C LEU A 288 -0.99 16.31 -0.11
N VAL A 289 -0.77 15.93 -1.37
CA VAL A 289 0.52 16.11 -2.05
C VAL A 289 0.88 17.59 -2.16
N ALA A 290 -0.07 18.48 -2.43
CA ALA A 290 0.19 19.91 -2.48
C ALA A 290 0.49 20.50 -1.10
N LEU A 291 -0.25 20.11 -0.05
CA LEU A 291 0.04 20.53 1.33
C LEU A 291 1.42 20.07 1.80
N ALA A 292 1.83 18.87 1.43
CA ALA A 292 3.13 18.31 1.79
C ALA A 292 4.33 19.06 1.17
N LYS A 293 4.10 20.01 0.24
CA LYS A 293 5.15 20.93 -0.25
C LYS A 293 5.71 21.81 0.86
N ASP A 294 4.92 22.11 1.90
CA ASP A 294 5.43 22.78 3.10
C ASP A 294 6.16 21.78 3.99
N ARG A 295 7.43 21.57 3.66
CA ARG A 295 8.29 20.58 4.32
C ARG A 295 8.55 20.89 5.78
N GLN A 296 8.56 22.17 6.15
CA GLN A 296 8.74 22.57 7.55
C GLN A 296 7.51 22.24 8.37
N LYS A 297 6.31 22.43 7.81
CA LYS A 297 5.06 21.99 8.44
C LYS A 297 4.99 20.47 8.60
N VAL A 298 5.38 19.71 7.57
CA VAL A 298 5.45 18.23 7.66
C VAL A 298 6.43 17.79 8.75
N TYR A 299 7.64 18.36 8.77
CA TYR A 299 8.63 18.05 9.80
C TYR A 299 8.13 18.42 11.20
N ALA A 300 7.54 19.60 11.38
CA ALA A 300 7.01 20.04 12.66
C ALA A 300 5.86 19.14 13.15
N GLU A 301 5.01 18.66 12.25
CA GLU A 301 3.97 17.70 12.58
C GLU A 301 4.55 16.35 13.02
N TYR A 302 5.57 15.85 12.34
CA TYR A 302 6.25 14.62 12.73
C TYR A 302 6.99 14.76 14.05
N LEU A 303 7.70 15.87 14.27
CA LEU A 303 8.38 16.15 15.53
C LEU A 303 7.38 16.27 16.70
N LYS A 304 6.17 16.78 16.45
CA LYS A 304 5.10 16.77 17.46
C LYS A 304 4.65 15.35 17.81
N ARG A 305 4.64 14.42 16.86
CA ARG A 305 4.30 13.00 17.12
C ARG A 305 5.39 12.30 17.93
N GLU A 306 6.63 12.75 17.84
CA GLU A 306 7.75 12.30 18.68
C GLU A 306 7.71 12.83 20.12
N ALA A 307 6.78 13.72 20.49
CA ALA A 307 6.82 14.42 21.78
C ALA A 307 6.81 13.49 23.01
N SER A 308 6.24 12.29 22.89
CA SER A 308 6.19 11.27 23.96
C SER A 308 7.20 10.13 23.79
N TYR A 309 8.14 10.26 22.87
CA TYR A 309 9.13 9.24 22.50
C TYR A 309 10.54 9.67 22.95
N ASP A 310 11.52 8.78 22.88
CA ASP A 310 12.91 9.03 23.27
C ASP A 310 13.89 8.14 22.49
N ALA A 311 15.18 8.19 22.81
CA ALA A 311 16.19 7.41 22.07
C ALA A 311 16.04 5.89 22.18
N ASN A 312 15.25 5.37 23.14
CA ASN A 312 14.99 3.94 23.29
C ASN A 312 13.78 3.45 22.48
N LYS A 313 12.88 4.37 22.15
CA LYS A 313 11.68 4.08 21.35
C LYS A 313 11.23 5.34 20.63
N LEU A 314 11.16 5.28 19.31
CA LEU A 314 10.84 6.39 18.42
C LEU A 314 9.52 6.15 17.67
N ALA A 315 8.85 7.22 17.24
CA ALA A 315 7.48 7.11 16.73
C ALA A 315 7.42 6.44 15.35
N PHE A 316 8.42 6.64 14.49
CA PHE A 316 8.42 6.15 13.11
C PHE A 316 9.39 4.99 12.90
N LEU A 317 10.58 5.07 13.47
CA LEU A 317 11.58 4.00 13.39
C LEU A 317 11.06 2.70 14.02
N ASP A 318 10.43 2.80 15.19
CA ASP A 318 9.95 1.63 15.96
C ASP A 318 8.47 1.30 15.72
N ARG A 319 7.87 1.86 14.65
CA ARG A 319 6.48 1.56 14.26
C ARG A 319 6.27 0.07 14.00
N GLY A 320 7.30 -0.63 13.50
CA GLY A 320 7.30 -2.07 13.30
C GLY A 320 6.49 -2.52 12.07
N TYR A 321 6.93 -3.57 11.39
CA TYR A 321 6.29 -4.02 10.16
C TYR A 321 4.86 -4.54 10.37
N THR A 322 4.53 -5.08 11.55
CA THR A 322 3.19 -5.64 11.84
C THR A 322 2.10 -4.58 11.87
N SER A 323 2.44 -3.31 12.11
CA SER A 323 1.50 -2.19 12.05
C SER A 323 1.39 -1.58 10.64
N SER A 324 2.15 -2.10 9.67
CA SER A 324 2.08 -1.67 8.27
C SER A 324 0.73 -2.05 7.68
N ALA A 325 0.10 -1.11 6.97
CA ALA A 325 -1.07 -1.40 6.13
C ALA A 325 -0.78 -2.45 5.03
N TYR A 326 0.49 -2.73 4.77
CA TYR A 326 0.98 -3.65 3.75
C TYR A 326 1.59 -4.93 4.32
N ALA A 327 1.45 -5.19 5.63
CA ALA A 327 2.03 -6.37 6.27
C ALA A 327 1.52 -7.69 5.63
N ALA A 328 0.23 -7.76 5.30
CA ALA A 328 -0.38 -8.92 4.65
C ALA A 328 0.16 -9.20 3.24
N ASP A 329 0.76 -8.19 2.61
CA ASP A 329 1.29 -8.29 1.24
C ASP A 329 2.73 -8.82 1.17
N LEU A 330 3.40 -9.00 2.31
CA LEU A 330 4.80 -9.44 2.39
C LEU A 330 5.06 -10.71 1.57
N ALA A 331 4.10 -11.64 1.58
CA ALA A 331 4.18 -12.89 0.84
C ALA A 331 4.26 -12.67 -0.69
N GLN A 332 3.68 -11.57 -1.18
CA GLN A 332 3.57 -11.20 -2.60
C GLN A 332 4.70 -10.29 -3.08
N PHE A 333 5.50 -9.71 -2.19
CA PHE A 333 6.56 -8.76 -2.56
C PHE A 333 7.50 -9.30 -3.65
N PRO A 334 8.05 -10.53 -3.56
CA PRO A 334 8.91 -11.05 -4.63
C PRO A 334 8.21 -11.11 -6.00
N ASN A 335 6.95 -11.54 -6.04
CA ASN A 335 6.19 -11.61 -7.29
C ASN A 335 5.90 -10.22 -7.84
N ARG A 336 5.54 -9.26 -6.98
CA ARG A 336 5.26 -7.88 -7.35
C ARG A 336 6.50 -7.15 -7.87
N ILE A 337 7.67 -7.41 -7.30
CA ILE A 337 8.94 -6.88 -7.79
C ILE A 337 9.15 -7.26 -9.26
N LEU A 338 8.89 -8.51 -9.63
CA LEU A 338 9.05 -9.02 -11.00
C LEU A 338 7.98 -8.53 -11.99
N GLN A 339 6.98 -7.77 -11.55
CA GLN A 339 5.98 -7.22 -12.48
C GLN A 339 6.62 -6.20 -13.43
N LYS A 340 6.18 -6.26 -14.69
CA LYS A 340 6.54 -5.32 -15.75
C LYS A 340 5.32 -4.52 -16.19
N PRO A 341 5.50 -3.29 -16.67
CA PRO A 341 4.42 -2.56 -17.32
C PRO A 341 4.01 -3.28 -18.61
N ASP A 342 2.71 -3.41 -18.84
CA ASP A 342 2.13 -4.06 -20.02
C ASP A 342 1.89 -3.08 -21.19
N GLY A 343 2.04 -1.78 -20.94
CA GLY A 343 1.79 -0.72 -21.91
C GLY A 343 0.31 -0.44 -22.18
N GLN A 344 -0.61 -1.17 -21.54
CA GLN A 344 -2.06 -1.05 -21.70
C GLN A 344 -2.74 -0.57 -20.43
N ALA A 345 -2.69 -1.35 -19.35
CA ALA A 345 -3.25 -1.00 -18.05
C ALA A 345 -2.20 -0.30 -17.16
N VAL A 346 -0.94 -0.66 -17.35
CA VAL A 346 0.21 -0.13 -16.62
C VAL A 346 1.33 0.24 -17.58
N ALA A 347 1.67 1.53 -17.62
CA ALA A 347 2.78 2.08 -18.37
C ALA A 347 4.00 2.31 -17.47
N SER A 348 5.13 2.63 -18.11
CA SER A 348 6.29 3.22 -17.44
C SER A 348 6.46 4.67 -17.89
N THR A 349 7.34 5.39 -17.21
CA THR A 349 7.77 6.73 -17.63
C THR A 349 8.44 6.70 -19.01
N GLY A 350 9.13 5.61 -19.36
CA GLY A 350 9.87 5.48 -20.61
C GLY A 350 11.28 6.07 -20.53
N GLN A 351 11.90 6.28 -21.69
CA GLN A 351 13.29 6.74 -21.77
C GLN A 351 13.46 8.21 -21.39
N THR A 352 12.46 9.04 -21.70
CA THR A 352 12.47 10.47 -21.42
C THR A 352 11.22 10.88 -20.66
N ALA A 353 11.33 11.95 -19.89
CA ALA A 353 10.22 12.55 -19.18
C ALA A 353 10.39 14.06 -19.13
N THR A 354 9.29 14.79 -18.99
CA THR A 354 9.31 16.23 -18.78
C THR A 354 9.19 16.50 -17.29
N GLN A 355 10.24 17.07 -16.72
CA GLN A 355 10.25 17.41 -15.30
C GLN A 355 9.24 18.54 -15.03
N THR A 356 8.32 18.28 -14.12
CA THR A 356 7.28 19.22 -13.72
C THR A 356 7.91 20.41 -13.00
N GLY A 357 7.55 21.62 -13.43
CA GLY A 357 8.02 22.89 -12.85
C GLY A 357 9.25 23.50 -13.53
N THR A 358 10.04 22.71 -14.27
CA THR A 358 11.19 23.22 -15.05
C THR A 358 10.98 23.11 -16.55
N ASN A 359 10.03 22.29 -17.01
CA ASN A 359 9.81 21.90 -18.41
C ASN A 359 11.06 21.32 -19.09
N GLN A 360 12.06 20.89 -18.31
CA GLN A 360 13.25 20.25 -18.85
C GLN A 360 12.94 18.81 -19.22
N THR A 361 13.40 18.38 -20.40
CA THR A 361 13.36 16.96 -20.76
C THR A 361 14.53 16.26 -20.09
N VAL A 362 14.24 15.26 -19.28
CA VAL A 362 15.24 14.42 -18.64
C VAL A 362 15.30 13.06 -19.32
N THR A 363 16.45 12.42 -19.21
CA THR A 363 16.71 11.14 -19.88
C THR A 363 17.16 10.10 -18.87
N PHE A 364 16.50 8.96 -18.85
CA PHE A 364 16.95 7.76 -18.16
C PHE A 364 18.06 7.10 -18.98
N LYS A 365 18.98 6.41 -18.32
CA LYS A 365 20.07 5.66 -18.96
C LYS A 365 19.98 4.18 -18.61
N PRO A 366 20.51 3.26 -19.45
CA PRO A 366 20.62 1.85 -19.06
C PRO A 366 21.25 1.71 -17.67
N PHE A 367 20.79 0.76 -16.88
CA PHE A 367 21.39 0.48 -15.57
C PHE A 367 22.91 0.25 -15.73
N PRO A 368 23.77 0.89 -14.91
CA PRO A 368 25.21 0.89 -15.15
C PRO A 368 25.78 -0.52 -14.98
N ARG A 369 26.81 -0.86 -15.77
CA ARG A 369 27.49 -2.15 -15.70
C ARG A 369 28.13 -2.34 -14.32
N LEU A 370 28.33 -3.59 -13.91
CA LEU A 370 29.14 -3.90 -12.73
C LEU A 370 30.53 -3.25 -12.87
N GLY A 371 31.07 -2.77 -11.76
CA GLY A 371 32.37 -2.10 -11.69
C GLY A 371 32.37 -0.66 -12.22
N THR A 372 31.22 -0.12 -12.63
CA THR A 372 31.11 1.23 -13.21
C THR A 372 30.20 2.12 -12.38
N LEU A 373 30.67 3.33 -12.06
CA LEU A 373 29.84 4.38 -11.46
C LEU A 373 28.87 4.98 -12.51
N PRO A 374 27.59 5.19 -12.20
CA PRO A 374 26.71 5.97 -13.05
C PRO A 374 27.05 7.45 -12.99
N GLU A 375 26.48 8.20 -13.93
CA GLU A 375 26.32 9.65 -13.76
C GLU A 375 25.30 9.93 -12.65
N ILE A 376 25.73 10.68 -11.63
CA ILE A 376 24.90 11.06 -10.48
C ILE A 376 24.67 12.57 -10.56
N ASP A 377 23.41 12.99 -10.66
CA ASP A 377 23.02 14.40 -10.56
C ASP A 377 23.18 14.86 -9.11
N THR A 378 24.16 15.73 -8.87
CA THR A 378 24.53 16.22 -7.54
C THR A 378 23.69 17.39 -7.05
N THR A 379 22.74 17.87 -7.86
CA THR A 379 21.97 19.10 -7.59
C THR A 379 20.51 18.81 -7.28
N ALA A 380 19.95 17.74 -7.84
CA ALA A 380 18.53 17.40 -7.70
C ALA A 380 18.07 17.17 -6.26
N LEU A 381 18.99 16.79 -5.35
CA LEU A 381 18.70 16.57 -3.93
C LEU A 381 19.05 17.77 -3.02
N ASN A 382 19.36 18.94 -3.58
CA ASN A 382 19.69 20.15 -2.81
C ASN A 382 18.54 20.66 -1.94
N PHE A 383 17.30 20.22 -2.19
CA PHE A 383 16.19 20.54 -1.33
C PHE A 383 16.36 19.93 0.07
N LEU A 384 16.94 18.72 0.20
CA LEU A 384 17.03 17.99 1.47
C LEU A 384 17.66 18.84 2.59
N SER A 385 17.11 18.76 3.81
CA SER A 385 17.65 19.45 4.99
C SER A 385 19.15 19.27 5.16
N ALA A 386 19.81 20.25 5.80
CA ALA A 386 21.22 20.14 6.22
C ALA A 386 21.44 18.94 7.15
N ASP A 387 20.42 18.56 7.92
CA ASP A 387 20.40 17.36 8.78
C ASP A 387 20.50 16.05 7.97
N ILE A 388 20.27 16.08 6.65
CA ILE A 388 20.58 15.00 5.71
C ILE A 388 21.85 15.36 4.92
N PRO A 389 23.06 15.18 5.49
CA PRO A 389 24.31 15.55 4.83
C PRO A 389 24.67 14.65 3.65
N GLN A 390 24.13 13.42 3.60
CA GLN A 390 24.36 12.48 2.52
C GLN A 390 23.07 11.76 2.09
N ALA A 391 22.86 11.66 0.79
CA ALA A 391 21.75 10.90 0.23
C ALA A 391 22.07 10.43 -1.20
N CYS A 392 21.51 9.29 -1.58
CA CYS A 392 21.46 8.83 -2.96
C CYS A 392 20.08 8.26 -3.27
N VAL A 393 19.44 8.76 -4.34
CA VAL A 393 18.15 8.27 -4.84
C VAL A 393 18.35 7.77 -6.27
N CYS A 394 17.80 6.61 -6.58
CA CYS A 394 17.80 6.03 -7.92
C CYS A 394 16.37 5.72 -8.33
N VAL A 395 15.90 6.36 -9.39
CA VAL A 395 14.55 6.13 -9.93
C VAL A 395 14.66 5.26 -11.18
N GLY A 396 13.88 4.19 -11.24
CA GLY A 396 13.82 3.28 -12.37
C GLY A 396 12.65 3.58 -13.31
N SER A 397 12.86 3.28 -14.58
CA SER A 397 11.87 3.34 -15.66
C SER A 397 12.10 2.17 -16.61
N PHE A 398 11.05 1.58 -17.18
CA PHE A 398 11.18 0.48 -18.13
C PHE A 398 11.23 1.02 -19.56
N VAL A 399 12.24 0.58 -20.32
CA VAL A 399 12.40 0.86 -21.75
C VAL A 399 12.68 -0.48 -22.44
N ASN A 400 11.83 -0.86 -23.39
CA ASN A 400 11.92 -2.14 -24.11
C ASN A 400 12.02 -3.37 -23.18
N GLY A 401 11.38 -3.31 -22.01
CA GLY A 401 11.36 -4.41 -21.04
C GLY A 401 12.52 -4.47 -20.05
N ASP A 402 13.53 -3.59 -20.21
CA ASP A 402 14.68 -3.46 -19.32
C ASP A 402 14.57 -2.24 -18.40
N ILE A 403 15.20 -2.31 -17.22
CA ILE A 403 15.28 -1.17 -16.30
C ILE A 403 16.35 -0.18 -16.76
N TRP A 404 15.91 1.06 -16.93
CA TRP A 404 16.71 2.26 -17.12
C TRP A 404 16.57 3.14 -15.87
N THR A 405 17.59 3.93 -15.57
CA THR A 405 17.72 4.63 -14.28
C THR A 405 18.19 6.06 -14.42
N ARG A 406 17.82 6.86 -13.41
CA ARG A 406 18.43 8.15 -13.10
C ARG A 406 18.90 8.15 -11.65
N TRP A 407 20.10 8.66 -11.44
CA TRP A 407 20.75 8.69 -10.14
C TRP A 407 20.90 10.13 -9.66
N PHE A 408 20.52 10.37 -8.42
CA PHE A 408 20.54 11.67 -7.77
C PHE A 408 21.33 11.55 -6.47
N GLY A 409 22.12 12.56 -6.15
CA GLY A 409 23.04 12.51 -5.02
C GLY A 409 23.16 13.84 -4.28
N LYS A 410 23.30 13.74 -2.95
CA LYS A 410 23.82 14.79 -2.09
C LYS A 410 25.01 14.17 -1.38
N ASN A 411 26.23 14.58 -1.73
CA ASN A 411 27.47 13.93 -1.25
C ASN A 411 27.44 12.39 -1.36
N ALA A 412 26.82 11.84 -2.42
CA ALA A 412 26.40 10.45 -2.49
C ALA A 412 27.56 9.43 -2.43
N LEU A 413 28.75 9.82 -2.88
CA LEU A 413 29.96 8.98 -2.91
C LEU A 413 30.87 9.19 -1.69
N LYS A 414 30.50 10.07 -0.75
CA LYS A 414 31.32 10.33 0.45
C LYS A 414 31.35 9.08 1.34
N PRO A 415 32.53 8.52 1.66
CA PRO A 415 32.62 7.40 2.59
C PRO A 415 32.15 7.79 3.99
N ALA A 416 31.34 6.95 4.63
CA ALA A 416 30.94 7.10 6.03
C ALA A 416 30.60 5.75 6.66
N GLN A 417 30.50 5.73 7.99
CA GLN A 417 29.93 4.60 8.70
C GLN A 417 28.42 4.58 8.45
N MET A 418 27.96 3.54 7.74
CA MET A 418 26.54 3.37 7.41
C MET A 418 25.80 2.44 8.37
N TRP A 419 26.35 2.24 9.57
CA TRP A 419 25.77 1.44 10.66
C TRP A 419 25.26 0.06 10.19
N SER A 420 24.22 -0.45 10.86
CA SER A 420 23.56 -1.72 10.58
C SER A 420 22.95 -1.84 9.18
N THR A 421 22.83 -0.73 8.43
CA THR A 421 22.30 -0.74 7.07
C THR A 421 23.17 -1.57 6.12
N THR A 422 24.47 -1.65 6.39
CA THR A 422 25.43 -2.43 5.59
C THR A 422 25.30 -3.95 5.73
N LYS A 423 24.59 -4.45 6.74
CA LYS A 423 24.58 -5.89 7.10
C LYS A 423 23.91 -6.79 6.05
N ILE A 424 23.14 -6.21 5.14
CA ILE A 424 22.56 -6.93 3.99
C ILE A 424 23.62 -7.34 2.96
N ILE A 425 24.77 -6.67 2.93
CA ILE A 425 25.85 -6.91 1.95
C ILE A 425 26.44 -8.33 2.07
N PRO A 426 26.93 -8.78 3.23
CA PRO A 426 27.43 -10.15 3.36
C PRO A 426 26.34 -11.21 3.10
N LEU A 427 25.07 -10.92 3.41
CA LEU A 427 23.95 -11.82 3.11
C LEU A 427 23.80 -12.05 1.60
N LEU A 428 23.85 -10.96 0.81
CA LEU A 428 23.79 -11.04 -0.66
C LEU A 428 25.01 -11.75 -1.25
N HIS A 429 26.20 -11.53 -0.69
CA HIS A 429 27.39 -12.24 -1.15
C HIS A 429 27.31 -13.75 -0.83
N VAL A 430 26.67 -14.16 0.28
CA VAL A 430 26.38 -15.59 0.53
C VAL A 430 25.45 -16.17 -0.52
N VAL A 431 24.41 -15.44 -0.93
CA VAL A 431 23.54 -15.86 -2.04
C VAL A 431 24.34 -16.05 -3.32
N ASP A 432 25.14 -15.05 -3.70
CA ASP A 432 25.98 -15.06 -4.88
C ASP A 432 26.91 -16.29 -4.92
N ARG A 433 27.62 -16.55 -3.81
CA ARG A 433 28.58 -17.66 -3.72
C ARG A 433 27.89 -19.01 -3.61
N ALA A 434 26.76 -19.10 -2.91
CA ALA A 434 26.00 -20.33 -2.78
C ALA A 434 25.45 -20.79 -4.13
N ASN A 435 24.88 -19.86 -4.90
CA ASN A 435 24.36 -20.16 -6.23
C ASN A 435 25.48 -20.31 -7.27
N THR A 436 26.63 -19.65 -7.12
CA THR A 436 27.82 -19.96 -7.93
C THR A 436 28.31 -21.39 -7.70
N ALA A 437 28.37 -21.82 -6.43
CA ALA A 437 28.84 -23.17 -6.08
C ALA A 437 27.82 -24.25 -6.48
N ARG A 438 26.53 -23.98 -6.30
CA ARG A 438 25.43 -24.90 -6.60
C ARG A 438 24.24 -24.12 -7.20
N PRO A 439 24.15 -23.98 -8.54
CA PRO A 439 23.16 -23.12 -9.20
C PRO A 439 21.69 -23.37 -8.84
N SER A 440 21.31 -24.62 -8.55
CA SER A 440 19.94 -24.99 -8.21
C SER A 440 19.58 -24.83 -6.73
N VAL A 441 20.55 -24.48 -5.86
CA VAL A 441 20.30 -24.38 -4.43
C VAL A 441 19.41 -23.17 -4.13
N LYS A 442 18.44 -23.34 -3.24
CA LYS A 442 17.63 -22.23 -2.72
C LYS A 442 18.10 -21.94 -1.31
N VAL A 443 18.68 -20.76 -1.07
CA VAL A 443 19.22 -20.45 0.27
C VAL A 443 18.16 -20.50 1.37
N ARG A 444 16.87 -20.30 1.05
CA ARG A 444 15.75 -20.48 1.99
C ARG A 444 15.72 -21.88 2.60
N ASP A 445 16.12 -22.88 1.83
CA ASP A 445 16.08 -24.29 2.19
C ASP A 445 17.44 -24.75 2.77
N CYS A 446 18.32 -23.80 3.11
CA CYS A 446 19.61 -24.04 3.74
C CYS A 446 19.60 -23.72 5.24
N LEU A 447 20.43 -24.45 5.97
CA LEU A 447 20.80 -24.20 7.36
C LEU A 447 22.19 -23.57 7.42
N VAL A 448 22.39 -22.64 8.34
CA VAL A 448 23.71 -22.17 8.76
C VAL A 448 24.11 -22.94 10.01
N THR A 449 25.17 -23.72 9.91
CA THR A 449 25.61 -24.70 10.92
C THR A 449 27.03 -24.41 11.38
N PRO A 450 27.44 -24.85 12.60
CA PRO A 450 28.86 -24.98 12.91
C PRO A 450 29.54 -25.90 11.91
N ARG A 451 30.80 -25.65 11.55
CA ARG A 451 31.56 -26.52 10.65
C ARG A 451 31.54 -27.97 11.13
N GLY A 452 31.22 -28.90 10.22
CA GLY A 452 31.13 -30.34 10.51
C GLY A 452 29.77 -30.77 11.11
N SER A 453 28.86 -29.83 11.40
CA SER A 453 27.49 -30.12 11.81
C SER A 453 26.52 -30.00 10.64
N VAL A 454 25.45 -30.81 10.67
CA VAL A 454 24.28 -30.69 9.77
C VAL A 454 23.05 -30.11 10.47
N ASN A 455 23.18 -29.75 11.75
CA ASN A 455 22.17 -29.06 12.56
C ASN A 455 22.56 -27.60 12.72
N GLY A 456 21.60 -26.70 12.57
CA GLY A 456 21.81 -25.27 12.68
C GLY A 456 20.53 -24.47 12.43
N ASN A 457 20.71 -23.18 12.19
CA ASN A 457 19.61 -22.23 12.07
C ASN A 457 19.22 -22.03 10.60
N GLY A 458 17.92 -21.98 10.30
CA GLY A 458 17.46 -21.69 8.94
C GLY A 458 17.94 -20.33 8.45
N PHE A 459 18.50 -20.28 7.24
CA PHE A 459 19.06 -19.06 6.64
C PHE A 459 18.05 -17.91 6.63
N TYR A 460 16.79 -18.19 6.26
CA TYR A 460 15.73 -17.18 6.26
C TYR A 460 15.48 -16.58 7.64
N ASN A 461 15.46 -17.41 8.69
CA ASN A 461 15.20 -16.92 10.04
C ASN A 461 16.33 -16.02 10.56
N LEU A 462 17.58 -16.37 10.23
CA LEU A 462 18.75 -15.53 10.50
C LEU A 462 18.69 -14.21 9.72
N ALA A 463 18.30 -14.26 8.44
CA ALA A 463 18.11 -13.05 7.64
C ALA A 463 17.03 -12.12 8.24
N VAL A 464 15.92 -12.68 8.74
CA VAL A 464 14.88 -11.90 9.43
C VAL A 464 15.44 -11.28 10.71
N ASP A 465 16.16 -12.02 11.55
CA ASP A 465 16.79 -11.46 12.77
C ASP A 465 17.77 -10.33 12.47
N LEU A 466 18.57 -10.48 11.41
CA LEU A 466 19.51 -9.47 10.94
C LEU A 466 18.81 -8.16 10.56
N VAL A 467 17.66 -8.26 9.89
CA VAL A 467 16.91 -7.10 9.38
C VAL A 467 16.02 -6.49 10.47
N SER A 468 15.18 -7.29 11.13
CA SER A 468 14.06 -6.84 11.95
C SER A 468 14.42 -6.58 13.42
N TYR A 469 15.66 -6.84 13.84
CA TYR A 469 16.14 -6.69 15.22
C TYR A 469 15.41 -7.54 16.28
N ARG A 470 14.56 -8.48 15.87
CA ARG A 470 13.73 -9.29 16.79
C ARG A 470 14.55 -10.24 17.68
N SER A 471 15.80 -10.50 17.31
CA SER A 471 16.79 -11.26 18.09
C SER A 471 16.26 -12.60 18.64
N SER A 472 15.53 -13.36 17.81
CA SER A 472 14.94 -14.64 18.19
C SER A 472 15.95 -15.79 18.22
N ILE A 473 17.02 -15.68 17.44
CA ILE A 473 18.15 -16.61 17.32
C ILE A 473 19.45 -15.91 17.76
N GLY A 474 19.66 -14.68 17.29
CA GLY A 474 20.84 -13.88 17.63
C GLY A 474 20.63 -12.41 17.33
N SER A 475 21.45 -11.55 17.95
CA SER A 475 21.42 -10.11 17.68
C SER A 475 21.72 -9.82 16.19
N SER A 476 21.22 -8.70 15.68
CA SER A 476 21.55 -8.26 14.31
C SER A 476 23.06 -8.14 14.05
N ASN A 477 23.85 -7.76 15.08
CA ASN A 477 25.30 -7.65 14.99
C ASN A 477 25.98 -9.02 14.90
N SER A 478 25.69 -9.94 15.83
CA SER A 478 26.28 -11.28 15.88
C SER A 478 25.95 -12.11 14.64
N VAL A 479 24.72 -12.02 14.13
CA VAL A 479 24.30 -12.68 12.89
C VAL A 479 25.05 -12.12 11.68
N ALA A 480 25.18 -10.79 11.58
CA ALA A 480 25.91 -10.17 10.47
C ALA A 480 27.42 -10.46 10.53
N ALA A 481 28.01 -10.50 11.73
CA ALA A 481 29.40 -10.90 11.94
C ALA A 481 29.63 -12.36 11.52
N MET A 482 28.70 -13.26 11.82
CA MET A 482 28.71 -14.65 11.34
C MET A 482 28.63 -14.71 9.81
N PHE A 483 27.73 -13.96 9.16
CA PHE A 483 27.64 -13.98 7.69
C PHE A 483 28.91 -13.45 7.00
N LYS A 484 29.62 -12.49 7.62
CA LYS A 484 30.93 -12.05 7.11
C LYS A 484 31.98 -13.17 7.11
N GLN A 485 31.89 -14.13 8.04
CA GLN A 485 32.85 -15.24 8.10
C GLN A 485 32.78 -16.19 6.90
N PHE A 486 31.78 -16.12 6.02
CA PHE A 486 31.79 -16.91 4.79
C PHE A 486 32.86 -16.47 3.79
N PHE A 487 33.52 -15.32 4.01
CA PHE A 487 34.50 -14.74 3.10
C PHE A 487 35.73 -14.24 3.85
N THR A 488 36.82 -14.08 3.13
CA THR A 488 37.91 -13.22 3.62
C THR A 488 37.50 -11.74 3.53
N PRO A 489 38.07 -10.83 4.35
CA PRO A 489 37.75 -9.41 4.26
C PRO A 489 38.04 -8.81 2.86
N ALA A 490 39.16 -9.21 2.25
CA ALA A 490 39.55 -8.76 0.91
C ALA A 490 38.59 -9.26 -0.19
N GLU A 491 38.10 -10.50 -0.09
CA GLU A 491 37.12 -11.06 -1.03
C GLU A 491 35.80 -10.30 -0.96
N LEU A 492 35.29 -10.05 0.26
CA LEU A 492 34.02 -9.34 0.45
C LEU A 492 34.10 -7.87 0.01
N GLU A 493 35.20 -7.17 0.31
CA GLU A 493 35.41 -5.79 -0.15
C GLU A 493 35.56 -5.74 -1.68
N GLY A 494 36.34 -6.65 -2.26
CA GLY A 494 36.54 -6.76 -3.70
C GLY A 494 35.23 -7.01 -4.45
N TRP A 495 34.40 -7.91 -3.93
CA TRP A 495 33.05 -8.14 -4.44
C TRP A 495 32.20 -6.88 -4.39
N LEU A 496 32.19 -6.15 -3.27
CA LEU A 496 31.41 -4.93 -3.15
C LEU A 496 31.89 -3.84 -4.14
N LYS A 497 33.21 -3.66 -4.29
CA LYS A 497 33.80 -2.76 -5.30
C LYS A 497 33.38 -3.16 -6.71
N GLN A 498 33.29 -4.46 -7.01
CA GLN A 498 32.78 -4.94 -8.29
C GLN A 498 31.28 -4.66 -8.45
N MET A 499 30.47 -4.81 -7.42
CA MET A 499 29.02 -4.54 -7.51
C MET A 499 28.72 -3.05 -7.74
N THR A 500 29.50 -2.17 -7.11
CA THR A 500 29.21 -0.72 -7.12
C THR A 500 30.07 0.10 -8.06
N GLY A 501 31.28 -0.36 -8.40
CA GLY A 501 32.28 0.42 -9.13
C GLY A 501 32.99 1.48 -8.28
N ASN A 502 32.66 1.60 -6.98
CA ASN A 502 33.29 2.58 -6.11
C ASN A 502 34.59 2.01 -5.50
N ALA A 503 35.73 2.29 -6.14
CA ALA A 503 37.03 1.82 -5.66
C ALA A 503 37.47 2.43 -4.31
N SER A 504 36.84 3.52 -3.86
CA SER A 504 37.22 4.24 -2.63
C SER A 504 36.65 3.66 -1.34
N LEU A 505 35.70 2.72 -1.43
CA LEU A 505 35.07 2.11 -0.25
C LEU A 505 36.04 1.19 0.50
N THR A 506 35.79 1.04 1.81
CA THR A 506 36.39 -0.01 2.66
C THR A 506 35.30 -0.84 3.31
N PHE A 507 35.46 -2.16 3.35
CA PHE A 507 34.43 -3.05 3.90
C PHE A 507 34.99 -4.34 4.51
N GLN A 508 35.89 -4.18 5.46
CA GLN A 508 36.63 -5.28 6.09
C GLN A 508 36.29 -5.47 7.58
N GLY A 509 35.69 -4.46 8.21
CA GLY A 509 35.41 -4.44 9.64
C GLY A 509 34.28 -5.35 10.13
N ARG A 510 34.23 -5.61 11.45
CA ARG A 510 33.13 -6.34 12.12
C ARG A 510 31.96 -5.41 12.49
N TYR A 511 31.01 -5.93 13.26
CA TYR A 511 29.81 -5.24 13.74
C TYR A 511 29.78 -5.08 15.28
N GLY A 512 30.94 -5.03 15.93
CA GLY A 512 31.04 -4.75 17.37
C GLY A 512 30.63 -5.89 18.31
N GLU A 513 30.28 -7.07 17.79
CA GLU A 513 29.99 -8.28 18.56
C GLU A 513 30.67 -9.50 17.96
N ASP A 514 30.83 -10.53 18.79
CA ASP A 514 31.26 -11.85 18.33
C ASP A 514 30.21 -12.47 17.39
N PRO A 515 30.66 -13.25 16.38
CA PRO A 515 29.77 -13.94 15.47
C PRO A 515 28.92 -14.97 16.21
N LEU A 516 27.64 -15.08 15.84
CA LEU A 516 26.71 -16.04 16.42
C LEU A 516 27.24 -17.49 16.38
N LEU A 517 27.88 -17.86 15.27
CA LEU A 517 28.59 -19.13 15.11
C LEU A 517 30.00 -18.85 14.61
N GLN A 518 30.98 -19.51 15.23
CA GLN A 518 32.36 -19.51 14.75
C GLN A 518 32.52 -20.54 13.63
N SER A 519 33.19 -20.13 12.55
CA SER A 519 33.44 -20.96 11.36
C SER A 519 32.17 -21.63 10.81
N PRO A 520 31.17 -20.85 10.34
CA PRO A 520 29.92 -21.41 9.86
C PRO A 520 30.08 -22.15 8.52
N SER A 521 29.18 -23.10 8.29
CA SER A 521 28.92 -23.75 7.01
C SER A 521 27.48 -23.47 6.58
N LEU A 522 27.23 -23.39 5.27
CA LEU A 522 25.89 -23.37 4.69
C LEU A 522 25.58 -24.78 4.19
N VAL A 523 24.50 -25.40 4.66
CA VAL A 523 24.14 -26.79 4.36
C VAL A 523 22.74 -26.84 3.78
N GLU A 524 22.55 -27.51 2.65
CA GLU A 524 21.23 -27.73 2.05
C GLU A 524 20.45 -28.75 2.89
N GLN A 525 19.27 -28.39 3.37
CA GLN A 525 18.55 -29.19 4.37
C GLN A 525 18.13 -30.57 3.86
N ALA A 526 17.68 -30.64 2.60
CA ALA A 526 17.17 -31.89 2.02
C ALA A 526 18.30 -32.90 1.75
N SER A 527 19.40 -32.46 1.13
CA SER A 527 20.50 -33.34 0.74
C SER A 527 21.57 -33.51 1.82
N ARG A 528 21.55 -32.65 2.85
CA ARG A 528 22.59 -32.53 3.89
C ARG A 528 23.99 -32.21 3.33
N GLN A 529 24.07 -31.77 2.08
CA GLN A 529 25.34 -31.39 1.46
C GLN A 529 25.74 -29.98 1.87
N VAL A 530 27.03 -29.83 2.16
CA VAL A 530 27.63 -28.52 2.39
C VAL A 530 27.68 -27.75 1.07
N VAL A 531 27.09 -26.57 1.06
CA VAL A 531 27.06 -25.62 -0.06
C VAL A 531 28.26 -24.68 0.02
N LEU A 532 28.53 -24.13 1.20
CA LEU A 532 29.66 -23.22 1.47
C LEU A 532 30.29 -23.53 2.82
N ASN A 533 31.60 -23.31 2.92
CA ASN A 533 32.35 -23.31 4.17
C ASN A 533 33.03 -21.95 4.34
N SER A 534 33.11 -21.46 5.58
CA SER A 534 33.96 -20.30 5.89
C SER A 534 35.44 -20.58 5.57
N PRO A 535 36.24 -19.59 5.15
CA PRO A 535 37.68 -19.78 4.93
C PRO A 535 38.55 -19.68 6.21
N SER A 536 37.97 -19.58 7.42
CA SER A 536 38.70 -19.35 8.69
C SER A 536 39.59 -18.10 8.64
N SER A 537 38.96 -16.92 8.55
CA SER A 537 39.65 -15.63 8.47
C SER A 537 39.04 -14.63 9.46
N ASP A 538 39.91 -13.90 10.17
CA ASP A 538 39.49 -12.81 11.04
C ASP A 538 39.21 -11.54 10.25
N HIS A 539 38.06 -10.92 10.54
CA HIS A 539 37.68 -9.63 9.99
C HIS A 539 38.19 -8.50 10.89
N PHE A 540 38.83 -7.49 10.31
CA PHE A 540 39.41 -6.31 10.97
C PHE A 540 39.33 -5.08 10.03
N GLY A 541 39.49 -3.88 10.59
CA GLY A 541 39.40 -2.63 9.83
C GLY A 541 38.00 -2.01 9.82
N ASP A 542 37.75 -1.13 8.85
CA ASP A 542 36.54 -0.31 8.81
C ASP A 542 35.49 -0.81 7.81
N ASN A 543 34.27 -0.26 7.95
CA ASN A 543 33.16 -0.40 7.01
C ASN A 543 32.73 1.00 6.52
N LEU A 544 33.61 1.69 5.77
CA LEU A 544 33.31 3.00 5.20
C LEU A 544 32.82 2.86 3.77
N ILE A 545 31.51 2.98 3.59
CA ILE A 545 30.85 2.95 2.29
C ILE A 545 30.02 4.22 2.10
N SER A 546 29.46 4.42 0.92
CA SER A 546 28.69 5.62 0.59
C SER A 546 27.18 5.34 0.48
N THR A 547 26.36 6.40 0.46
CA THR A 547 24.90 6.25 0.24
C THR A 547 24.61 5.74 -1.17
N TYR A 548 25.49 6.05 -2.14
CA TYR A 548 25.46 5.44 -3.47
C TYR A 548 25.67 3.92 -3.40
N ASP A 549 26.68 3.45 -2.66
CA ASP A 549 26.97 2.00 -2.58
C ASP A 549 25.76 1.22 -2.04
N LEU A 550 25.12 1.77 -1.00
CA LEU A 550 23.87 1.24 -0.48
C LEU A 550 22.76 1.26 -1.55
N THR A 551 22.44 2.42 -2.12
CA THR A 551 21.36 2.52 -3.13
C THR A 551 21.61 1.59 -4.32
N ARG A 552 22.87 1.40 -4.70
CA ARG A 552 23.30 0.48 -5.76
C ARG A 552 23.08 -0.98 -5.41
N ILE A 553 23.41 -1.41 -4.19
CA ILE A 553 23.13 -2.77 -3.72
C ILE A 553 21.62 -3.03 -3.62
N MET A 554 20.85 -2.06 -3.11
CA MET A 554 19.39 -2.17 -3.08
C MET A 554 18.82 -2.34 -4.48
N ALA A 555 19.28 -1.55 -5.46
CA ALA A 555 18.86 -1.64 -6.85
C ALA A 555 19.23 -2.97 -7.52
N LEU A 556 20.43 -3.51 -7.23
CA LEU A 556 20.84 -4.82 -7.73
C LEU A 556 19.95 -5.95 -7.20
N LEU A 557 19.53 -5.87 -5.93
CA LEU A 557 18.58 -6.81 -5.33
C LEU A 557 17.17 -6.65 -5.93
N SER A 558 16.64 -5.44 -5.91
CA SER A 558 15.24 -5.18 -6.24
C SER A 558 14.95 -5.26 -7.74
N TRP A 559 15.90 -4.89 -8.60
CA TRP A 559 15.71 -4.97 -10.05
C TRP A 559 16.34 -6.21 -10.68
N HIS A 560 16.91 -7.13 -9.89
CA HIS A 560 17.67 -8.29 -10.38
C HIS A 560 17.02 -9.01 -11.58
N GLY A 561 15.73 -9.36 -11.46
CA GLY A 561 14.98 -10.06 -12.51
C GLY A 561 14.76 -9.26 -13.80
N HIS A 562 14.92 -7.94 -13.75
CA HIS A 562 14.77 -7.00 -14.87
C HIS A 562 16.08 -6.52 -15.47
N LEU A 563 17.21 -6.87 -14.86
CA LEU A 563 18.53 -6.48 -15.36
C LEU A 563 19.02 -7.46 -16.42
N PRO A 564 19.82 -7.01 -17.41
CA PRO A 564 20.57 -7.91 -18.27
C PRO A 564 21.50 -8.81 -17.46
N LEU A 565 21.73 -10.05 -17.93
CA LEU A 565 22.51 -11.06 -17.19
C LEU A 565 23.92 -10.58 -16.79
N ASN A 566 24.59 -9.81 -17.65
CA ASN A 566 25.94 -9.28 -17.39
C ASN A 566 25.97 -8.08 -16.42
N VAL A 567 24.82 -7.66 -15.89
CA VAL A 567 24.70 -6.57 -14.90
C VAL A 567 24.12 -7.06 -13.57
N ARG A 568 23.62 -8.30 -13.53
CA ARG A 568 23.09 -8.95 -12.32
C ARG A 568 24.17 -9.27 -11.32
N ILE A 569 23.78 -9.60 -10.09
CA ILE A 569 24.69 -10.24 -9.14
C ILE A 569 25.10 -11.59 -9.76
N PRO A 570 26.39 -11.82 -10.09
CA PRO A 570 26.78 -12.80 -11.11
C PRO A 570 26.27 -14.22 -10.91
N GLY A 571 26.34 -14.74 -9.69
CA GLY A 571 25.90 -16.06 -9.32
C GLY A 571 24.49 -16.12 -8.76
N ALA A 572 23.86 -15.01 -8.40
CA ALA A 572 22.61 -15.03 -7.65
C ALA A 572 21.41 -15.52 -8.48
N ASP A 573 20.64 -16.45 -7.93
CA ASP A 573 19.35 -16.86 -8.47
C ASP A 573 18.19 -16.13 -7.78
N TRP A 574 17.11 -15.88 -8.53
CA TRP A 574 15.94 -15.19 -7.97
C TRP A 574 15.25 -15.97 -6.85
N ASN A 575 15.21 -17.31 -6.92
CA ASN A 575 14.61 -18.11 -5.85
C ASN A 575 15.38 -18.00 -4.53
N SER A 576 16.66 -17.66 -4.59
CA SER A 576 17.46 -17.32 -3.41
C SER A 576 17.25 -15.86 -2.99
N LEU A 577 17.31 -14.91 -3.93
CA LEU A 577 17.14 -13.48 -3.63
C LEU A 577 15.76 -13.14 -3.07
N GLU A 578 14.70 -13.86 -3.45
CA GLU A 578 13.37 -13.64 -2.85
C GLU A 578 13.37 -13.85 -1.33
N THR A 579 14.28 -14.67 -0.82
CA THR A 579 14.47 -14.90 0.63
C THR A 579 14.93 -13.62 1.33
N VAL A 580 15.86 -12.90 0.70
CA VAL A 580 16.39 -11.62 1.20
C VAL A 580 15.32 -10.54 1.09
N VAL A 581 14.58 -10.48 -0.03
CA VAL A 581 13.45 -9.55 -0.20
C VAL A 581 12.41 -9.73 0.91
N ARG A 582 12.01 -10.97 1.19
CA ARG A 582 11.05 -11.28 2.27
C ARG A 582 11.59 -10.85 3.63
N ALA A 583 12.85 -11.14 3.93
CA ALA A 583 13.46 -10.70 5.19
C ALA A 583 13.48 -9.16 5.30
N MET A 584 13.91 -8.45 4.26
CA MET A 584 13.95 -6.97 4.23
C MET A 584 12.57 -6.32 4.31
N GLY A 585 11.50 -7.01 3.90
CA GLY A 585 10.13 -6.54 4.12
C GLY A 585 9.72 -6.48 5.61
N THR A 586 10.43 -7.20 6.48
CA THR A 586 10.15 -7.25 7.94
C THR A 586 10.92 -6.21 8.78
N ASP A 587 11.72 -5.34 8.16
CA ASP A 587 12.46 -4.28 8.85
C ASP A 587 11.54 -3.39 9.71
N THR A 588 12.04 -2.82 10.80
CA THR A 588 11.18 -2.06 11.73
C THR A 588 10.86 -0.65 11.23
N ALA A 589 11.75 -0.02 10.44
CA ALA A 589 11.52 1.33 9.92
C ALA A 589 10.40 1.34 8.88
N ARG A 590 9.40 2.19 9.11
CA ARG A 590 8.22 2.34 8.25
C ARG A 590 8.08 3.76 7.67
N TYR A 591 9.20 4.42 7.34
CA TYR A 591 9.16 5.78 6.77
C TYR A 591 8.40 5.87 5.45
N LEU A 592 8.47 4.83 4.61
CA LEU A 592 7.70 4.78 3.37
C LEU A 592 6.19 4.63 3.63
N ASP A 593 5.79 3.88 4.67
CA ASP A 593 4.38 3.80 5.09
C ASP A 593 3.90 5.17 5.57
N VAL A 594 4.73 5.86 6.38
CA VAL A 594 4.45 7.23 6.85
C VAL A 594 4.33 8.21 5.68
N ALA A 595 5.22 8.11 4.68
CA ALA A 595 5.16 8.92 3.48
C ALA A 595 3.89 8.65 2.66
N ILE A 596 3.55 7.39 2.43
CA ILE A 596 2.32 6.99 1.70
C ILE A 596 1.08 7.50 2.42
N GLU A 597 1.04 7.33 3.74
CA GLU A 597 -0.02 7.81 4.60
C GLU A 597 -0.15 9.34 4.43
N THR A 598 0.91 10.10 4.71
CA THR A 598 0.91 11.58 4.67
C THR A 598 0.52 12.14 3.31
N LEU A 599 0.97 11.53 2.22
CA LEU A 599 0.64 11.95 0.86
C LEU A 599 -0.75 11.46 0.40
N GLY A 600 -1.47 10.67 1.20
CA GLY A 600 -2.75 10.08 0.81
C GLY A 600 -2.63 9.00 -0.27
N LEU A 601 -1.41 8.56 -0.59
CA LEU A 601 -1.14 7.64 -1.71
C LEU A 601 -1.81 6.28 -1.52
N GLY A 602 -2.15 5.87 -0.29
CA GLY A 602 -2.89 4.64 -0.04
C GLY A 602 -4.24 4.55 -0.79
N MET A 603 -4.84 5.69 -1.15
CA MET A 603 -6.07 5.77 -1.96
C MET A 603 -5.80 5.61 -3.47
N ALA A 604 -4.56 5.81 -3.90
CA ALA A 604 -4.18 6.00 -5.30
C ALA A 604 -3.16 4.99 -5.83
N ILE A 605 -2.64 4.08 -4.99
CA ILE A 605 -1.65 3.08 -5.41
C ILE A 605 -2.22 1.67 -5.45
N GLU A 606 -1.61 0.79 -6.25
CA GLU A 606 -1.86 -0.65 -6.30
C GLU A 606 -0.54 -1.43 -6.16
N SER A 607 -0.64 -2.64 -5.59
CA SER A 607 0.45 -3.61 -5.49
C SER A 607 1.77 -3.04 -4.94
N PRO A 608 1.75 -2.33 -3.79
CA PRO A 608 2.99 -1.80 -3.23
C PRO A 608 3.95 -2.91 -2.82
N VAL A 609 5.23 -2.61 -2.94
CA VAL A 609 6.36 -3.35 -2.38
C VAL A 609 7.18 -2.35 -1.59
N ILE A 610 7.47 -2.67 -0.33
CA ILE A 610 8.28 -1.85 0.57
C ILE A 610 9.27 -2.76 1.28
N ILE A 611 10.56 -2.63 0.95
CA ILE A 611 11.63 -3.31 1.67
C ILE A 611 12.66 -2.28 2.13
N SER A 612 13.22 -2.48 3.31
CA SER A 612 14.18 -1.54 3.86
C SER A 612 15.21 -2.22 4.75
N LYS A 613 16.24 -1.45 5.09
CA LYS A 613 17.12 -1.70 6.22
C LYS A 613 17.51 -0.37 6.82
N LEU A 614 17.43 -0.28 8.15
CA LEU A 614 17.92 0.88 8.88
C LEU A 614 19.18 0.57 9.70
N GLY A 615 19.90 1.62 10.08
CA GLY A 615 20.91 1.64 11.12
C GLY A 615 20.77 2.93 11.93
N PHE A 616 20.75 2.82 13.25
CA PHE A 616 20.49 3.95 14.14
C PHE A 616 21.38 3.82 15.38
N GLY A 617 21.91 4.94 15.85
CA GLY A 617 22.66 4.98 17.10
C GLY A 617 23.36 6.31 17.33
N ARG A 618 23.70 6.57 18.59
CA ARG A 618 24.58 7.67 18.97
C ARG A 618 26.03 7.21 18.87
N SER A 619 26.84 7.98 18.15
CA SER A 619 28.28 7.82 18.14
C SER A 619 28.90 8.64 19.26
N GLU A 620 29.56 7.98 20.21
CA GLU A 620 30.32 8.66 21.28
C GLU A 620 31.49 9.45 20.68
N SER A 621 32.26 8.83 19.78
CA SER A 621 33.44 9.47 19.16
C SER A 621 33.10 10.67 18.28
N ARG A 622 31.93 10.68 17.64
CA ARG A 622 31.44 11.82 16.85
C ARG A 622 30.50 12.74 17.63
N ASN A 623 30.21 12.39 18.89
CA ASN A 623 29.27 13.05 19.80
C ASN A 623 27.96 13.48 19.13
N ARG A 624 27.28 12.55 18.44
CA ARG A 624 26.06 12.84 17.69
C ARG A 624 25.24 11.59 17.41
N THR A 625 23.94 11.76 17.20
CA THR A 625 23.03 10.69 16.76
C THR A 625 22.98 10.63 15.25
N GLU A 626 23.04 9.41 14.72
CA GLU A 626 23.03 9.12 13.29
C GLU A 626 21.95 8.08 12.96
N LEU A 627 21.28 8.29 11.84
CA LEU A 627 20.24 7.40 11.33
C LEU A 627 20.44 7.20 9.83
N VAL A 628 20.65 5.97 9.42
CA VAL A 628 20.83 5.58 8.03
C VAL A 628 19.64 4.74 7.59
N TYR A 629 18.92 5.19 6.58
CA TYR A 629 17.78 4.48 6.02
C TYR A 629 18.08 4.11 4.57
N MET A 630 17.99 2.83 4.24
CA MET A 630 18.05 2.30 2.89
C MET A 630 16.72 1.64 2.57
N ALA A 631 16.12 1.96 1.44
CA ALA A 631 14.81 1.44 1.07
C ALA A 631 14.61 1.30 -0.43
N PHE A 632 13.68 0.41 -0.76
CA PHE A 632 13.09 0.25 -2.08
C PHE A 632 11.58 0.33 -1.97
N ILE A 633 10.98 1.09 -2.88
CA ILE A 633 9.54 1.16 -3.07
C ILE A 633 9.17 0.95 -4.54
N GLN A 634 8.16 0.12 -4.77
CA GLN A 634 7.52 -0.04 -6.08
C GLN A 634 6.00 -0.11 -5.92
N PHE A 635 5.27 0.54 -6.82
CA PHE A 635 3.80 0.50 -6.85
C PHE A 635 3.28 1.00 -8.21
N VAL A 636 2.02 0.69 -8.51
CA VAL A 636 1.30 1.29 -9.64
C VAL A 636 0.57 2.54 -9.15
N ASP A 637 0.95 3.70 -9.66
CA ASP A 637 0.27 4.98 -9.47
C ASP A 637 -0.96 5.06 -10.38
N LYS A 638 -2.16 5.07 -9.79
CA LYS A 638 -3.43 5.09 -10.53
C LYS A 638 -3.91 6.47 -10.92
N ARG A 639 -3.34 7.55 -10.38
CA ARG A 639 -3.88 8.91 -10.61
C ARG A 639 -4.03 9.26 -12.10
N PRO A 640 -3.11 8.87 -13.01
CA PRO A 640 -3.29 9.10 -14.44
C PRO A 640 -4.58 8.47 -15.04
N ARG A 641 -5.13 7.41 -14.43
CA ARG A 641 -6.38 6.78 -14.89
C ARG A 641 -7.58 7.73 -14.88
N LYS A 642 -7.56 8.77 -14.04
CA LYS A 642 -8.57 9.84 -14.02
C LYS A 642 -8.61 10.65 -15.31
N GLN A 643 -7.52 10.63 -16.08
CA GLN A 643 -7.41 11.26 -17.40
C GLN A 643 -7.45 10.23 -18.53
N SER A 644 -8.04 9.04 -18.29
CA SER A 644 -8.08 7.92 -19.23
C SER A 644 -6.69 7.45 -19.71
N LYS A 645 -5.65 7.66 -18.89
CA LYS A 645 -4.28 7.18 -19.14
C LYS A 645 -4.01 5.91 -18.33
N PRO A 646 -3.11 5.02 -18.79
CA PRO A 646 -2.68 3.87 -17.99
C PRO A 646 -2.11 4.30 -16.64
N GLY A 647 -2.21 3.43 -15.63
CA GLY A 647 -1.47 3.64 -14.38
C GLY A 647 0.04 3.61 -14.64
N ILE A 648 0.85 4.23 -13.79
CA ILE A 648 2.30 4.28 -13.98
C ILE A 648 2.98 3.41 -12.94
N LEU A 649 3.77 2.42 -13.36
CA LEU A 649 4.64 1.69 -12.45
C LEU A 649 5.79 2.61 -12.00
N ARG A 650 5.77 2.99 -10.72
CA ARG A 650 6.82 3.77 -10.05
C ARG A 650 7.74 2.81 -9.30
N THR A 651 9.05 3.02 -9.40
CA THR A 651 10.04 2.18 -8.73
C THR A 651 11.27 3.01 -8.33
N VAL A 652 11.64 2.98 -7.05
CA VAL A 652 12.65 3.88 -6.47
C VAL A 652 13.49 3.14 -5.44
N CYS A 653 14.81 3.28 -5.53
CA CYS A 653 15.76 2.93 -4.47
C CYS A 653 16.27 4.22 -3.82
N MET A 654 16.48 4.23 -2.50
CA MET A 654 17.07 5.37 -1.82
C MET A 654 17.90 4.95 -0.62
N SER A 655 18.92 5.75 -0.30
CA SER A 655 19.68 5.68 0.94
C SER A 655 19.97 7.08 1.45
N LEU A 656 19.63 7.35 2.70
CA LEU A 656 19.80 8.65 3.36
C LEU A 656 20.54 8.45 4.68
N LEU A 657 21.43 9.40 5.00
CA LEU A 657 22.05 9.54 6.32
C LEU A 657 21.52 10.83 6.95
N ALA A 658 20.82 10.72 8.08
CA ALA A 658 20.46 11.83 8.96
C ALA A 658 21.43 11.93 10.14
N VAL A 659 21.74 13.15 10.55
CA VAL A 659 22.62 13.44 11.69
C VAL A 659 22.05 14.57 12.54
N GLN A 660 22.18 14.48 13.87
CA GLN A 660 21.90 15.60 14.78
C GLN A 660 22.92 15.62 15.93
N ALA A 661 23.38 16.82 16.28
CA ALA A 661 24.37 17.08 17.32
C ALA A 661 23.87 18.19 18.27
N ALA A 662 22.70 17.97 18.87
CA ALA A 662 22.05 18.92 19.77
C ALA A 662 22.53 18.78 21.24
N GLY A 663 23.38 17.79 21.54
CA GLY A 663 23.96 17.57 22.86
C GLY A 663 23.13 16.65 23.75
N ASP A 664 21.81 16.60 23.57
CA ASP A 664 20.89 15.67 24.24
C ASP A 664 20.52 14.48 23.33
N ALA A 665 20.79 13.26 23.77
CA ALA A 665 20.60 12.07 22.95
C ALA A 665 19.12 11.79 22.61
N ASN A 666 18.19 12.10 23.52
CA ASN A 666 16.76 11.87 23.30
C ASN A 666 16.19 12.88 22.31
N ASP A 667 16.57 14.15 22.43
CA ASP A 667 16.18 15.19 21.51
C ASP A 667 16.78 14.96 20.12
N GLU A 668 18.07 14.62 20.05
CA GLU A 668 18.72 14.26 18.79
C GLU A 668 18.01 13.09 18.09
N ALA A 669 17.69 12.02 18.82
CA ALA A 669 17.01 10.83 18.29
C ALA A 669 15.64 11.17 17.69
N ARG A 670 14.81 11.92 18.42
CA ARG A 670 13.50 12.38 17.93
C ARG A 670 13.62 13.26 16.70
N GLN A 671 14.59 14.18 16.69
CA GLN A 671 14.81 15.06 15.57
C GLN A 671 15.26 14.30 14.31
N VAL A 672 16.19 13.34 14.42
CA VAL A 672 16.60 12.54 13.25
C VAL A 672 15.49 11.62 12.75
N ASP A 673 14.64 11.09 13.64
CA ASP A 673 13.52 10.22 13.23
C ASP A 673 12.47 11.01 12.44
N ALA A 674 12.00 12.12 13.01
CA ALA A 674 11.06 13.03 12.35
C ALA A 674 11.64 13.60 11.05
N ARG A 675 12.94 13.93 11.03
CA ARG A 675 13.61 14.43 9.83
C ARG A 675 13.68 13.38 8.75
N MET A 676 14.08 12.15 9.08
CA MET A 676 14.12 11.05 8.11
C MET A 676 12.74 10.83 7.49
N ALA A 677 11.69 10.76 8.32
CA ALA A 677 10.31 10.63 7.85
C ALA A 677 9.90 11.77 6.89
N ALA A 678 10.22 13.02 7.22
CA ALA A 678 9.86 14.19 6.42
C ALA A 678 10.56 14.20 5.05
N GLU A 679 11.85 13.87 5.02
CA GLU A 679 12.64 13.91 3.78
C GLU A 679 12.35 12.72 2.86
N VAL A 680 12.06 11.53 3.41
CA VAL A 680 11.52 10.39 2.64
C VAL A 680 10.15 10.73 2.06
N THR A 681 9.30 11.43 2.83
CA THR A 681 8.00 11.93 2.35
C THR A 681 8.18 12.88 1.17
N GLU A 682 9.11 13.84 1.24
CA GLU A 682 9.38 14.79 0.16
C GLU A 682 9.95 14.11 -1.09
N ILE A 683 10.86 13.13 -0.94
CA ILE A 683 11.38 12.35 -2.08
C ILE A 683 10.23 11.63 -2.78
N LEU A 684 9.38 10.92 -2.03
CA LEU A 684 8.25 10.20 -2.61
C LEU A 684 7.26 11.17 -3.28
N ARG A 685 6.97 12.31 -2.64
CA ARG A 685 6.13 13.38 -3.19
C ARG A 685 6.64 13.83 -4.56
N ARG A 686 7.93 14.15 -4.67
CA ARG A 686 8.55 14.62 -5.93
C ARG A 686 8.60 13.55 -7.01
N VAL A 687 8.73 12.27 -6.65
CA VAL A 687 8.64 11.17 -7.61
C VAL A 687 7.23 11.07 -8.19
N VAL A 688 6.20 11.10 -7.34
CA VAL A 688 4.82 10.97 -7.81
C VAL A 688 4.35 12.23 -8.54
N THR A 689 4.86 13.41 -8.22
CA THR A 689 4.56 14.66 -8.96
C THR A 689 5.48 14.92 -10.16
N GLN A 690 6.45 14.04 -10.44
CA GLN A 690 7.44 14.23 -11.51
C GLN A 690 8.25 15.55 -11.34
N GLU A 691 8.46 15.98 -10.11
CA GLU A 691 9.36 17.10 -9.79
C GLU A 691 10.82 16.63 -9.68
N LEU A 692 11.06 15.33 -9.48
CA LEU A 692 12.41 14.74 -9.46
C LEU A 692 12.81 14.10 -10.82
N ILE A 693 11.82 13.72 -11.62
CA ILE A 693 11.96 12.95 -12.87
C ILE A 693 11.15 13.52 -14.00
#